data_AF-A0A4V1XWS3-F1
#
_entry.id   AF-A0A4V1XWS3-F1
#
_cell.length_a   1.000
_cell.length_b   1.000
_cell.length_c   1.000
_cell.angle_alpha   90.00
_cell.angle_beta   90.00
_cell.angle_gamma   90.00
#
_symmetry.space_group_name_H-M   'P 1'
#
loop_
_entity.id
_entity.type
_entity.pdbx_description
1 polymer ?
#
loop_
_entity_poly.entity_id
_entity_poly.type
_entity_poly.pdbx_seq_one_letter_code
_entity_poly.pdbx_strand_id
1 'polypeptide(L)'
;MKFSSLLGLVAGGLAGLGAAEVQRRNFDANDYYVLHLDRDTRPDDVASRLGLRHEGPLGELADHHIFSAAKADHNVVGRALQERRRKRSLGGPEDVLDRVRFSQKQKLHPPMQKRVIPPPPPGHHHLERSPEPQADAAATQRQQHVMKTLGIADPIFGKQWHLFNPVQVGHDVNVTDVWLSGVTGKNATVAIVDDGLDMYSNDLKNNYYAEGSYDFNDHRQEPRPTLSDDRHGTRCAGEIGAGKNDVCGVGVAYDSKIAGIRILSKLISDADEAIAMNYDFQHNQIYSCSWGPPDDGRSMEAPGILIKRAMLNGVQNGRDSLGSIFVFASGNGAASEDNCNFDGYTNSIYSITVGAVDRKGNHPYYSEKCSAQLVVTYSSGSGDSIHTTDVGENACSDTHGGTSAAAPLAAGIFALALEVRPDLSWRDMQYIALHTAVPIDLEGDERQKTALGKEFSHTFGYGKIDSWALVELAKTWKKVKPQAWFYSPWLHVKKEIPQGDEGLKSTFEVTEDMLKEANLERLEHVTVTMNVKHTCRGDVSVDLISPAGLVSHIATTRGMDKSEDGYDDWTFMTVVHWGESGVGTWTLVVRDTKVDDKKGTFIDWHLKLWGESIDASKAKQLPMPSDEDDDDHDVIATTTASAATTSLPPQTNTPVASVEVPSDHPERPTKPSKPTDPSQTAATVIASPSAAEGEDGTVTTAESAPDGTTTTESSWAPPFLPSFGVSPRTQAWIYGSLGLIVVFCCGLGGWLWWARRKRLRNNPHDRYEFEPLNPSDSEGLNSGSGNAEKGRRGGELYDAFAGGSEDEEDLDDPVAGGGRRSVSTAEDDDDDHDEEEESGRGQRQSSRLLTGDRR
;
A
#
# COMPACT_ATOMS: atom_id res chain seq x y z
N MET A 1 -34.94 58.09 -9.70
CA MET A 1 -35.72 56.88 -9.34
C MET A 1 -36.22 56.24 -10.64
N LYS A 2 -36.04 54.95 -10.91
CA LYS A 2 -35.29 53.90 -10.20
C LYS A 2 -34.41 53.13 -11.21
N PHE A 3 -33.10 53.05 -10.98
CA PHE A 3 -32.18 52.12 -11.67
C PHE A 3 -32.08 50.86 -10.81
N SER A 4 -33.00 49.90 -10.96
CA SER A 4 -33.15 48.80 -10.00
C SER A 4 -33.79 47.52 -10.58
N SER A 5 -33.37 47.07 -11.77
CA SER A 5 -33.94 45.85 -12.39
C SER A 5 -32.99 44.99 -13.24
N LEU A 6 -31.76 45.43 -13.55
CA LEU A 6 -30.86 44.70 -14.46
C LEU A 6 -29.70 43.93 -13.81
N LEU A 7 -29.47 44.05 -12.50
CA LEU A 7 -28.41 43.29 -11.81
C LEU A 7 -28.83 41.86 -11.41
N GLY A 8 -30.12 41.52 -11.46
CA GLY A 8 -30.64 40.23 -10.98
C GLY A 8 -30.38 39.02 -11.87
N LEU A 9 -29.81 39.21 -13.07
CA LEU A 9 -29.68 38.16 -14.10
C LEU A 9 -28.23 37.81 -14.48
N VAL A 10 -27.23 38.39 -13.79
CA VAL A 10 -25.81 38.05 -13.97
C VAL A 10 -25.24 37.33 -12.74
N ALA A 11 -25.81 37.55 -11.55
CA ALA A 11 -25.38 36.89 -10.31
C ALA A 11 -25.85 35.44 -10.15
N GLY A 12 -26.83 34.99 -10.94
CA GLY A 12 -27.39 33.62 -10.87
C GLY A 12 -26.75 32.59 -11.80
N GLY A 13 -25.75 32.98 -12.61
CA GLY A 13 -25.17 32.15 -13.67
C GLY A 13 -23.76 31.61 -13.40
N LEU A 14 -23.22 31.81 -12.19
CA LEU A 14 -21.83 31.45 -11.82
C LEU A 14 -21.74 30.59 -10.54
N ALA A 15 -22.86 30.23 -9.93
CA ALA A 15 -22.92 29.40 -8.73
C ALA A 15 -23.21 27.92 -9.07
N GLY A 16 -22.42 27.34 -9.99
CA GLY A 16 -22.70 26.03 -10.59
C GLY A 16 -21.48 25.26 -11.11
N LEU A 17 -20.28 25.61 -10.65
CA LEU A 17 -19.01 24.89 -10.90
C LEU A 17 -18.13 24.87 -9.62
N GLY A 18 -18.77 24.76 -8.45
CA GLY A 18 -18.06 24.39 -7.23
C GLY A 18 -18.08 22.87 -7.10
N ALA A 19 -16.93 22.26 -6.78
CA ALA A 19 -16.87 20.85 -6.41
C ALA A 19 -17.89 20.57 -5.29
N ALA A 20 -18.55 19.41 -5.34
CA ALA A 20 -19.60 19.09 -4.39
C ALA A 20 -19.03 19.03 -2.96
N GLU A 21 -19.41 19.99 -2.11
CA GLU A 21 -18.83 20.16 -0.77
C GLU A 21 -18.95 18.87 0.04
N VAL A 22 -17.81 18.24 0.35
CA VAL A 22 -17.73 16.90 0.95
C VAL A 22 -18.22 16.96 2.40
N GLN A 23 -19.53 16.80 2.58
CA GLN A 23 -20.22 16.92 3.87
C GLN A 23 -19.70 15.88 4.88
N ARG A 24 -19.38 16.33 6.10
CA ARG A 24 -18.94 15.45 7.19
C ARG A 24 -20.02 14.44 7.59
N ARG A 25 -19.71 13.15 7.41
CA ARG A 25 -20.64 12.04 7.71
C ARG A 25 -20.56 11.64 9.18
N ASN A 26 -21.71 11.30 9.76
CA ASN A 26 -21.85 10.86 11.15
C ASN A 26 -22.37 9.41 11.18
N PHE A 27 -21.43 8.48 11.12
CA PHE A 27 -21.67 7.03 11.13
C PHE A 27 -22.10 6.48 12.51
N ASP A 28 -22.01 7.27 13.58
CA ASP A 28 -22.53 6.88 14.90
C ASP A 28 -24.06 6.91 14.90
N ALA A 29 -24.64 7.99 14.37
CA ALA A 29 -26.07 8.24 14.35
C ALA A 29 -26.80 7.74 13.08
N ASN A 30 -26.10 7.64 11.94
CA ASN A 30 -26.71 7.37 10.64
C ASN A 30 -26.04 6.20 9.91
N ASP A 31 -26.82 5.51 9.10
CA ASP A 31 -26.33 4.67 8.02
C ASP A 31 -26.21 5.50 6.73
N TYR A 32 -25.14 5.26 5.96
CA TYR A 32 -24.93 5.90 4.65
C TYR A 32 -24.97 4.87 3.52
N TYR A 33 -25.46 5.31 2.36
CA TYR A 33 -25.64 4.48 1.17
C TYR A 33 -25.20 5.25 -0.07
N VAL A 34 -24.46 4.60 -0.96
CA VAL A 34 -24.22 5.09 -2.33
C VAL A 34 -25.15 4.34 -3.27
N LEU A 35 -25.91 5.07 -4.10
CA LEU A 35 -26.74 4.52 -5.17
C LEU A 35 -26.30 5.07 -6.53
N HIS A 36 -26.23 4.22 -7.55
CA HIS A 36 -26.14 4.61 -8.96
C HIS A 36 -27.55 4.54 -9.56
N LEU A 37 -28.02 5.65 -10.16
CA LEU A 37 -29.37 5.76 -10.71
C LEU A 37 -29.35 5.76 -12.26
N ASP A 38 -30.47 5.48 -12.91
CA ASP A 38 -30.65 5.91 -14.31
C ASP A 38 -30.64 7.44 -14.38
N ARG A 39 -29.87 8.02 -15.31
CA ARG A 39 -29.71 9.46 -15.58
C ARG A 39 -30.98 10.33 -15.51
N ASP A 40 -32.13 9.80 -15.93
CA ASP A 40 -33.42 10.52 -15.92
C ASP A 40 -34.18 10.39 -14.57
N THR A 41 -33.53 9.88 -13.52
CA THR A 41 -34.11 9.64 -12.19
C THR A 41 -33.69 10.72 -11.21
N ARG A 42 -34.66 11.36 -10.57
CA ARG A 42 -34.38 12.37 -9.54
C ARG A 42 -34.03 11.70 -8.20
N PRO A 43 -32.88 12.03 -7.57
CA PRO A 43 -32.52 11.49 -6.26
C PRO A 43 -33.58 11.71 -5.18
N ASP A 44 -34.25 12.87 -5.18
CA ASP A 44 -35.36 13.21 -4.27
C ASP A 44 -36.47 12.16 -4.25
N ASP A 45 -36.81 11.60 -5.42
CA ASP A 45 -37.93 10.68 -5.58
C ASP A 45 -37.54 9.29 -5.06
N VAL A 46 -36.27 8.89 -5.22
CA VAL A 46 -35.69 7.68 -4.61
C VAL A 46 -35.57 7.83 -3.09
N ALA A 47 -35.09 8.98 -2.60
CA ALA A 47 -34.99 9.30 -1.18
C ALA A 47 -36.37 9.23 -0.50
N SER A 48 -37.37 9.90 -1.08
CA SER A 48 -38.76 9.88 -0.62
C SER A 48 -39.38 8.48 -0.64
N ARG A 49 -39.04 7.67 -1.65
CA ARG A 49 -39.52 6.28 -1.80
C ARG A 49 -38.92 5.30 -0.78
N LEU A 50 -37.73 5.60 -0.26
CA LEU A 50 -37.01 4.76 0.71
C LEU A 50 -37.04 5.30 2.15
N GLY A 51 -37.46 6.54 2.36
CA GLY A 51 -37.39 7.21 3.66
C GLY A 51 -35.99 7.70 4.03
N LEU A 52 -35.15 7.95 3.02
CA LEU A 52 -33.77 8.44 3.17
C LEU A 52 -33.72 9.97 3.07
N ARG A 53 -32.60 10.55 3.50
CA ARG A 53 -32.16 11.89 3.09
C ARG A 53 -31.19 11.75 1.92
N HIS A 54 -31.30 12.60 0.90
CA HIS A 54 -30.26 12.76 -0.12
C HIS A 54 -29.20 13.73 0.41
N GLU A 55 -27.92 13.34 0.33
CA GLU A 55 -26.79 14.17 0.80
C GLU A 55 -26.12 14.93 -0.37
N GLY A 56 -26.09 14.36 -1.58
CA GLY A 56 -25.44 14.95 -2.74
C GLY A 56 -25.02 13.93 -3.82
N PRO A 57 -24.26 14.34 -4.84
CA PRO A 57 -23.53 13.44 -5.72
C PRO A 57 -22.32 12.79 -5.01
N LEU A 58 -21.80 11.70 -5.56
CA LEU A 58 -20.55 11.07 -5.11
C LEU A 58 -19.36 11.67 -5.85
N GLY A 59 -18.97 12.90 -5.47
CA GLY A 59 -17.89 13.63 -6.14
C GLY A 59 -18.10 13.71 -7.65
N GLU A 60 -17.09 13.29 -8.41
CA GLU A 60 -17.08 13.34 -9.88
C GLU A 60 -17.69 12.10 -10.56
N LEU A 61 -18.28 11.16 -9.81
CA LEU A 61 -18.96 9.98 -10.38
C LEU A 61 -20.39 10.34 -10.82
N ALA A 62 -20.56 10.49 -12.15
CA ALA A 62 -21.85 10.75 -12.78
C ALA A 62 -22.93 9.72 -12.37
N ASP A 63 -24.16 10.22 -12.18
CA ASP A 63 -25.36 9.48 -11.74
C ASP A 63 -25.20 8.66 -10.43
N HIS A 64 -24.10 8.83 -9.69
CA HIS A 64 -23.88 8.26 -8.36
C HIS A 64 -24.18 9.29 -7.26
N HIS A 65 -24.92 8.88 -6.24
CA HIS A 65 -25.43 9.76 -5.20
C HIS A 65 -25.33 9.16 -3.80
N ILE A 66 -25.02 10.00 -2.81
CA ILE A 66 -24.93 9.64 -1.40
C ILE A 66 -26.29 9.92 -0.72
N PHE A 67 -26.76 8.97 0.07
CA PHE A 67 -27.97 9.06 0.89
C PHE A 67 -27.68 8.63 2.33
N SER A 68 -28.50 9.08 3.27
CA SER A 68 -28.44 8.62 4.66
C SER A 68 -29.81 8.23 5.23
N ALA A 69 -29.79 7.44 6.30
CA ALA A 69 -30.93 7.15 7.16
C ALA A 69 -30.49 7.15 8.62
N ALA A 70 -31.44 7.31 9.55
CA ALA A 70 -31.19 6.91 10.94
C ALA A 70 -30.75 5.43 10.99
N LYS A 71 -29.73 5.15 11.81
CA LYS A 71 -29.06 3.85 11.88
C LYS A 71 -30.02 2.69 12.16
N ALA A 72 -29.91 1.61 11.39
CA ALA A 72 -30.81 0.46 11.47
C ALA A 72 -30.07 -0.88 11.55
N ASP A 73 -30.66 -1.84 12.27
CA ASP A 73 -30.15 -3.21 12.47
C ASP A 73 -30.06 -4.04 11.18
N HIS A 74 -30.53 -3.51 10.04
CA HIS A 74 -30.55 -4.18 8.75
C HIS A 74 -30.29 -3.19 7.60
N ASN A 75 -29.84 -3.70 6.45
CA ASN A 75 -29.65 -2.91 5.24
C ASN A 75 -31.02 -2.50 4.65
N VAL A 76 -31.47 -1.28 4.96
CA VAL A 76 -32.78 -0.73 4.55
C VAL A 76 -32.91 -0.72 3.02
N VAL A 77 -31.88 -0.25 2.32
CA VAL A 77 -31.88 -0.16 0.85
C VAL A 77 -31.85 -1.54 0.21
N GLY A 78 -30.90 -2.40 0.60
CA GLY A 78 -30.76 -3.75 0.05
C GLY A 78 -32.04 -4.58 0.23
N ARG A 79 -32.68 -4.48 1.40
CA ARG A 79 -34.00 -5.08 1.65
C ARG A 79 -35.08 -4.50 0.72
N ALA A 80 -35.17 -3.17 0.59
CA ALA A 80 -36.17 -2.54 -0.27
C ALA A 80 -36.00 -2.92 -1.75
N LEU A 81 -34.76 -3.03 -2.24
CA LEU A 81 -34.44 -3.48 -3.58
C LEU A 81 -34.72 -4.98 -3.78
N GLN A 82 -34.42 -5.84 -2.80
CA GLN A 82 -34.77 -7.27 -2.85
C GLN A 82 -36.30 -7.47 -2.87
N GLU A 83 -37.03 -6.76 -2.01
CA GLU A 83 -38.49 -6.75 -2.03
C GLU A 83 -39.08 -6.17 -3.33
N ARG A 84 -38.37 -5.22 -3.99
CA ARG A 84 -38.74 -4.71 -5.32
C ARG A 84 -38.46 -5.71 -6.44
N ARG A 85 -37.26 -6.31 -6.50
CA ARG A 85 -36.87 -7.37 -7.46
C ARG A 85 -37.94 -8.48 -7.46
N ARG A 86 -38.42 -8.91 -6.28
CA ARG A 86 -39.54 -9.88 -6.11
C ARG A 86 -40.92 -9.36 -6.56
N LYS A 87 -41.23 -8.06 -6.42
CA LYS A 87 -42.50 -7.49 -6.92
C LYS A 87 -42.49 -7.34 -8.45
N ARG A 88 -41.33 -7.02 -9.04
CA ARG A 88 -41.13 -6.91 -10.50
C ARG A 88 -41.32 -8.25 -11.20
N SER A 89 -40.75 -9.33 -10.68
CA SER A 89 -40.91 -10.68 -11.27
C SER A 89 -42.35 -11.23 -11.20
N LEU A 90 -43.19 -10.67 -10.34
CA LEU A 90 -44.63 -10.96 -10.25
C LEU A 90 -45.51 -10.03 -11.11
N GLY A 91 -44.92 -9.22 -12.00
CA GLY A 91 -45.65 -8.31 -12.89
C GLY A 91 -46.21 -7.07 -12.19
N GLY A 92 -45.63 -6.66 -11.06
CA GLY A 92 -46.00 -5.41 -10.38
C GLY A 92 -45.69 -4.16 -11.24
N PRO A 93 -46.40 -3.03 -11.00
CA PRO A 93 -46.19 -1.79 -11.75
C PRO A 93 -44.76 -1.24 -11.57
N GLU A 94 -44.31 -0.41 -12.52
CA GLU A 94 -43.03 0.31 -12.44
C GLU A 94 -42.92 1.12 -11.14
N ASP A 95 -41.73 1.15 -10.56
CA ASP A 95 -41.39 1.85 -9.32
C ASP A 95 -40.06 2.58 -9.54
N VAL A 96 -39.84 3.73 -8.91
CA VAL A 96 -38.57 4.47 -9.05
C VAL A 96 -37.37 3.63 -8.58
N LEU A 97 -37.60 2.61 -7.73
CA LEU A 97 -36.57 1.62 -7.35
C LEU A 97 -36.15 0.65 -8.46
N ASP A 98 -36.88 0.56 -9.59
CA ASP A 98 -36.41 -0.20 -10.75
C ASP A 98 -35.22 0.48 -11.45
N ARG A 99 -35.04 1.78 -11.19
CA ARG A 99 -34.01 2.65 -11.79
C ARG A 99 -32.76 2.79 -10.93
N VAL A 100 -32.65 2.02 -9.85
CA VAL A 100 -31.44 1.90 -9.04
C VAL A 100 -30.60 0.77 -9.61
N ARG A 101 -29.50 1.13 -10.29
CA ARG A 101 -28.60 0.19 -10.97
C ARG A 101 -27.70 -0.56 -10.00
N PHE A 102 -27.22 0.14 -8.98
CA PHE A 102 -26.28 -0.38 -7.99
C PHE A 102 -26.53 0.31 -6.64
N SER A 103 -26.25 -0.40 -5.53
CA SER A 103 -26.37 0.15 -4.17
C SER A 103 -25.38 -0.47 -3.19
N GLN A 104 -24.59 0.34 -2.50
CA GLN A 104 -23.66 -0.10 -1.46
C GLN A 104 -23.90 0.64 -0.14
N LYS A 105 -24.17 -0.11 0.95
CA LYS A 105 -24.17 0.45 2.32
C LYS A 105 -22.73 0.73 2.71
N GLN A 106 -22.43 1.99 2.97
CA GLN A 106 -21.10 2.47 3.35
C GLN A 106 -20.79 2.07 4.80
N LYS A 107 -19.53 1.77 5.08
CA LYS A 107 -18.99 1.48 6.41
C LYS A 107 -17.70 2.28 6.59
N LEU A 108 -17.31 2.55 7.84
CA LEU A 108 -15.95 2.98 8.13
C LEU A 108 -15.03 1.76 8.22
N HIS A 109 -13.90 1.80 7.52
CA HIS A 109 -12.83 0.81 7.56
C HIS A 109 -11.50 1.48 7.93
N PRO A 110 -10.48 0.74 8.41
CA PRO A 110 -9.11 1.23 8.45
C PRO A 110 -8.69 1.70 7.04
N PRO A 111 -7.91 2.79 6.93
CA PRO A 111 -7.32 3.17 5.66
C PRO A 111 -6.26 2.14 5.24
N MET A 112 -5.93 2.13 3.95
CA MET A 112 -4.80 1.39 3.39
C MET A 112 -3.47 1.81 4.07
N GLN A 113 -2.46 0.93 4.02
CA GLN A 113 -1.19 1.16 4.71
C GLN A 113 -0.25 2.02 3.88
N LYS A 114 0.37 3.03 4.51
CA LYS A 114 1.60 3.67 4.02
C LYS A 114 2.66 2.58 3.82
N ARG A 115 3.35 2.49 2.66
CA ARG A 115 4.41 1.46 2.47
C ARG A 115 5.62 1.81 3.35
N VAL A 116 5.67 1.29 4.56
CA VAL A 116 6.79 1.47 5.50
C VAL A 116 7.88 0.45 5.19
N ILE A 117 9.16 0.82 5.30
CA ILE A 117 10.26 -0.13 5.10
C ILE A 117 10.26 -1.15 6.26
N PRO A 118 10.18 -2.47 6.01
CA PRO A 118 10.27 -3.46 7.07
C PRO A 118 11.68 -3.49 7.70
N PRO A 119 11.87 -4.12 8.87
CA PRO A 119 13.21 -4.40 9.39
C PRO A 119 14.02 -5.28 8.42
N PRO A 120 15.34 -5.03 8.24
CA PRO A 120 16.18 -5.91 7.43
C PRO A 120 16.15 -7.37 7.91
N PRO A 121 16.03 -8.37 7.02
CA PRO A 121 15.93 -9.76 7.42
C PRO A 121 17.24 -10.27 8.06
N PRO A 122 17.21 -11.31 8.92
CA PRO A 122 18.40 -11.86 9.56
C PRO A 122 19.46 -12.29 8.53
N GLY A 123 20.69 -11.82 8.68
CA GLY A 123 21.76 -12.05 7.70
C GLY A 123 21.80 -11.04 6.54
N HIS A 124 20.83 -10.11 6.44
CA HIS A 124 20.99 -8.91 5.63
C HIS A 124 21.99 -7.97 6.31
N HIS A 125 23.27 -8.27 6.13
CA HIS A 125 24.34 -7.39 6.53
C HIS A 125 24.18 -6.07 5.78
N HIS A 126 24.11 -4.95 6.52
CA HIS A 126 24.65 -3.72 5.98
C HIS A 126 26.08 -4.05 5.54
N LEU A 127 26.34 -4.05 4.23
CA LEU A 127 27.69 -4.14 3.69
C LEU A 127 28.53 -3.13 4.49
N GLU A 128 29.64 -3.58 5.09
CA GLU A 128 30.52 -2.66 5.83
C GLU A 128 30.77 -1.45 4.94
N ARG A 129 30.77 -0.25 5.55
CA ARG A 129 30.89 1.01 4.82
C ARG A 129 32.32 1.18 4.29
N SER A 130 32.65 0.36 3.29
CA SER A 130 33.76 0.50 2.38
C SER A 130 33.88 1.98 2.04
N PRO A 131 35.10 2.56 2.13
CA PRO A 131 35.28 3.98 1.92
C PRO A 131 34.55 4.41 0.65
N GLU A 132 33.54 5.27 0.81
CA GLU A 132 32.72 5.70 -0.33
C GLU A 132 33.64 6.25 -1.41
N PRO A 133 33.46 5.85 -2.68
CA PRO A 133 34.30 6.34 -3.76
C PRO A 133 34.40 7.85 -3.69
N GLN A 134 35.61 8.40 -3.77
CA GLN A 134 35.76 9.84 -3.77
C GLN A 134 34.97 10.41 -4.95
N ALA A 135 34.09 11.37 -4.67
CA ALA A 135 33.24 11.99 -5.67
C ALA A 135 34.04 12.41 -6.92
N ASP A 136 33.55 12.04 -8.10
CA ASP A 136 34.26 12.30 -9.35
C ASP A 136 34.47 13.81 -9.55
N ALA A 137 35.67 14.18 -9.98
CA ALA A 137 36.07 15.56 -10.08
C ALA A 137 35.33 16.32 -11.20
N ALA A 138 34.94 15.63 -12.28
CA ALA A 138 34.19 16.23 -13.39
C ALA A 138 32.69 16.30 -13.04
N ALA A 139 32.11 15.26 -12.42
CA ALA A 139 30.74 15.28 -11.92
C ALA A 139 30.54 16.36 -10.84
N THR A 140 31.48 16.50 -9.90
CA THR A 140 31.46 17.57 -8.88
C THR A 140 31.51 18.97 -9.52
N GLN A 141 32.35 19.16 -10.55
CA GLN A 141 32.38 20.41 -11.31
C GLN A 141 31.07 20.65 -12.10
N ARG A 142 30.45 19.60 -12.65
CA ARG A 142 29.15 19.68 -13.32
C ARG A 142 28.04 20.07 -12.34
N GLN A 143 28.00 19.49 -11.14
CA GLN A 143 27.04 19.86 -10.09
C GLN A 143 27.17 21.34 -9.72
N GLN A 144 28.40 21.81 -9.46
CA GLN A 144 28.67 23.23 -9.16
C GLN A 144 28.27 24.16 -10.32
N HIS A 145 28.49 23.73 -11.57
CA HIS A 145 28.05 24.47 -12.75
C HIS A 145 26.51 24.52 -12.88
N VAL A 146 25.80 23.41 -12.66
CA VAL A 146 24.33 23.35 -12.63
C VAL A 146 23.79 24.29 -11.54
N MET A 147 24.28 24.17 -10.31
CA MET A 147 23.87 25.02 -9.18
C MET A 147 24.06 26.51 -9.47
N LYS A 148 25.24 26.88 -9.99
CA LYS A 148 25.56 28.27 -10.35
C LYS A 148 24.73 28.80 -11.52
N THR A 149 24.35 27.95 -12.47
CA THR A 149 23.61 28.35 -13.68
C THR A 149 22.12 28.50 -13.42
N LEU A 150 21.55 27.62 -12.59
CA LEU A 150 20.12 27.64 -12.20
C LEU A 150 19.83 28.49 -10.96
N GLY A 151 20.87 28.89 -10.20
CA GLY A 151 20.72 29.58 -8.93
C GLY A 151 20.11 28.68 -7.85
N ILE A 152 20.67 27.48 -7.69
CA ILE A 152 20.38 26.54 -6.59
C ILE A 152 21.39 26.83 -5.48
N ALA A 153 20.93 27.29 -4.32
CA ALA A 153 21.75 27.41 -3.11
C ALA A 153 21.15 26.61 -1.91
N ASP A 154 20.12 25.82 -2.21
CA ASP A 154 19.33 24.99 -1.32
C ASP A 154 20.24 23.97 -0.57
N PRO A 155 20.27 23.99 0.77
CA PRO A 155 21.41 23.48 1.56
C PRO A 155 21.64 21.96 1.50
N ILE A 156 20.65 21.17 1.11
CA ILE A 156 20.75 19.70 0.97
C ILE A 156 20.84 19.24 -0.48
N PHE A 157 20.82 20.12 -1.49
CA PHE A 157 20.93 19.71 -2.90
C PHE A 157 22.19 18.87 -3.18
N GLY A 158 23.31 19.21 -2.54
CA GLY A 158 24.55 18.42 -2.60
C GLY A 158 24.44 16.98 -2.04
N LYS A 159 23.37 16.69 -1.28
CA LYS A 159 23.00 15.34 -0.78
C LYS A 159 21.91 14.66 -1.61
N GLN A 160 21.15 15.39 -2.44
CA GLN A 160 20.07 14.86 -3.29
C GLN A 160 20.64 14.07 -4.47
N TRP A 161 21.33 12.98 -4.15
CA TRP A 161 22.03 12.11 -5.10
C TRP A 161 21.11 11.52 -6.16
N HIS A 162 19.82 11.36 -5.86
CA HIS A 162 18.80 10.90 -6.80
C HIS A 162 18.58 11.89 -7.95
N LEU A 163 18.83 13.20 -7.76
CA LEU A 163 18.74 14.24 -8.78
C LEU A 163 20.07 14.43 -9.54
N PHE A 164 21.20 14.28 -8.85
CA PHE A 164 22.54 14.29 -9.42
C PHE A 164 23.54 13.55 -8.53
N ASN A 165 24.15 12.46 -9.01
CA ASN A 165 25.02 11.62 -8.19
C ASN A 165 26.51 11.78 -8.56
N PRO A 166 27.30 12.59 -7.81
CA PRO A 166 28.72 12.77 -8.10
C PRO A 166 29.60 11.60 -7.62
N VAL A 167 29.03 10.58 -6.94
CA VAL A 167 29.78 9.43 -6.39
C VAL A 167 29.60 8.19 -7.24
N GLN A 168 28.35 7.81 -7.52
CA GLN A 168 28.01 6.77 -8.50
C GLN A 168 27.45 7.46 -9.74
N VAL A 169 28.35 7.97 -10.60
CA VAL A 169 27.99 8.77 -11.77
C VAL A 169 27.02 8.00 -12.68
N GLY A 170 25.88 8.62 -13.00
CA GLY A 170 24.80 7.99 -13.76
C GLY A 170 23.81 7.17 -12.93
N HIS A 171 24.00 7.07 -11.60
CA HIS A 171 23.00 6.54 -10.66
C HIS A 171 22.18 7.67 -10.04
N ASP A 172 21.53 8.42 -10.94
CA ASP A 172 20.54 9.47 -10.70
C ASP A 172 19.49 9.45 -11.83
N VAL A 173 18.43 10.27 -11.71
CA VAL A 173 17.33 10.35 -12.69
C VAL A 173 17.65 11.17 -13.94
N ASN A 174 18.88 11.67 -14.13
CA ASN A 174 19.30 12.47 -15.28
C ASN A 174 18.42 13.72 -15.54
N VAL A 175 18.07 14.47 -14.48
CA VAL A 175 17.14 15.63 -14.57
C VAL A 175 17.84 16.96 -14.85
N THR A 176 19.12 17.12 -14.51
CA THR A 176 19.76 18.46 -14.53
C THR A 176 19.79 19.12 -15.90
N ASP A 177 19.87 18.34 -16.97
CA ASP A 177 19.87 18.88 -18.34
C ASP A 177 18.46 19.27 -18.80
N VAL A 178 17.41 18.64 -18.23
CA VAL A 178 16.00 19.05 -18.43
C VAL A 178 15.79 20.45 -17.85
N TRP A 179 16.25 20.69 -16.62
CA TRP A 179 16.21 22.02 -15.99
C TRP A 179 17.03 23.06 -16.75
N LEU A 180 18.23 22.70 -17.24
CA LEU A 180 19.05 23.59 -18.09
C LEU A 180 18.38 23.90 -19.45
N SER A 181 17.44 23.08 -19.91
CA SER A 181 16.59 23.39 -21.07
C SER A 181 15.38 24.30 -20.75
N GLY A 182 15.16 24.62 -19.47
CA GLY A 182 14.09 25.49 -18.97
C GLY A 182 12.82 24.76 -18.49
N VAL A 183 12.79 23.43 -18.58
CA VAL A 183 11.66 22.57 -18.18
C VAL A 183 11.81 22.15 -16.73
N THR A 184 10.76 22.31 -15.94
CA THR A 184 10.81 22.49 -14.47
C THR A 184 9.52 22.13 -13.72
N GLY A 185 8.44 21.79 -14.43
CA GLY A 185 7.13 21.42 -13.87
C GLY A 185 6.02 22.45 -14.13
N LYS A 186 6.27 23.52 -14.88
CA LYS A 186 5.33 24.66 -14.99
C LYS A 186 3.99 24.22 -15.60
N ASN A 187 2.90 24.61 -14.93
CA ASN A 187 1.51 24.26 -15.27
C ASN A 187 1.18 22.75 -15.17
N ALA A 188 2.08 21.94 -14.59
CA ALA A 188 1.75 20.59 -14.14
C ALA A 188 1.31 20.60 -12.68
N THR A 189 0.37 19.72 -12.33
CA THR A 189 -0.18 19.59 -10.97
C THR A 189 -0.15 18.12 -10.54
N VAL A 190 0.45 17.84 -9.39
CA VAL A 190 0.54 16.51 -8.78
C VAL A 190 -0.19 16.50 -7.44
N ALA A 191 -1.14 15.59 -7.28
CA ALA A 191 -1.82 15.35 -6.03
C ALA A 191 -1.13 14.22 -5.25
N ILE A 192 -0.86 14.45 -3.98
CA ILE A 192 -0.32 13.46 -3.05
C ILE A 192 -1.48 12.87 -2.25
N VAL A 193 -1.85 11.62 -2.55
CA VAL A 193 -2.93 10.91 -1.87
C VAL A 193 -2.31 10.13 -0.71
N ASP A 194 -2.34 10.67 0.52
CA ASP A 194 -1.53 10.16 1.63
C ASP A 194 -2.03 10.59 3.04
N ASP A 195 -1.14 10.76 4.01
CA ASP A 195 -1.40 11.16 5.41
C ASP A 195 -1.43 12.68 5.68
N GLY A 196 -1.08 13.49 4.67
CA GLY A 196 -1.20 14.95 4.69
C GLY A 196 -0.03 15.70 4.07
N LEU A 197 -0.25 16.99 3.82
CA LEU A 197 0.73 17.90 3.23
C LEU A 197 0.87 19.15 4.11
N ASP A 198 2.07 19.42 4.62
CA ASP A 198 2.38 20.64 5.37
C ASP A 198 2.52 21.85 4.43
N MET A 199 1.38 22.44 4.07
CA MET A 199 1.30 23.63 3.22
C MET A 199 1.95 24.88 3.81
N TYR A 200 2.38 24.84 5.08
CA TYR A 200 3.06 25.94 5.76
C TYR A 200 4.59 25.79 5.75
N SER A 201 5.14 24.66 5.27
CA SER A 201 6.58 24.53 5.00
C SER A 201 7.02 25.59 3.99
N ASN A 202 8.11 26.30 4.28
CA ASN A 202 8.69 27.30 3.38
C ASN A 202 9.11 26.71 2.03
N ASP A 203 9.45 25.41 2.03
CA ASP A 203 9.82 24.62 0.86
C ASP A 203 8.62 24.39 -0.10
N LEU A 204 7.43 24.15 0.46
CA LEU A 204 6.23 23.75 -0.29
C LEU A 204 5.19 24.85 -0.51
N LYS A 205 5.09 25.85 0.38
CA LYS A 205 3.97 26.82 0.42
C LYS A 205 3.74 27.61 -0.88
N ASN A 206 4.78 27.84 -1.68
CA ASN A 206 4.69 28.54 -2.96
C ASN A 206 4.09 27.65 -4.08
N ASN A 207 4.27 26.34 -3.94
CA ASN A 207 3.85 25.31 -4.89
C ASN A 207 2.56 24.60 -4.47
N TYR A 208 2.10 24.78 -3.23
CA TYR A 208 0.79 24.31 -2.78
C TYR A 208 -0.35 24.75 -3.72
N TYR A 209 -1.30 23.84 -3.95
CA TYR A 209 -2.53 24.04 -4.71
C TYR A 209 -3.73 23.72 -3.81
N ALA A 210 -4.48 24.75 -3.42
CA ALA A 210 -5.50 24.63 -2.39
C ALA A 210 -6.80 24.02 -2.93
N GLU A 211 -7.17 24.34 -4.17
CA GLU A 211 -8.42 23.94 -4.80
C GLU A 211 -8.48 22.42 -5.04
N GLY A 212 -7.37 21.84 -5.52
CA GLY A 212 -7.20 20.40 -5.68
C GLY A 212 -6.85 19.63 -4.39
N SER A 213 -6.83 20.28 -3.23
CA SER A 213 -6.52 19.67 -1.93
C SER A 213 -7.76 19.42 -1.06
N TYR A 214 -7.73 18.36 -0.25
CA TYR A 214 -8.78 18.09 0.74
C TYR A 214 -8.35 17.12 1.85
N ASP A 215 -8.97 17.22 3.03
CA ASP A 215 -8.81 16.29 4.15
C ASP A 215 -10.07 15.45 4.35
N PHE A 216 -10.05 14.20 3.90
CA PHE A 216 -11.16 13.24 4.09
C PHE A 216 -11.15 12.63 5.49
N ASN A 217 -10.00 12.57 6.17
CA ASN A 217 -9.91 12.07 7.54
C ASN A 217 -10.60 12.97 8.57
N ASP A 218 -10.61 14.29 8.35
CA ASP A 218 -11.27 15.27 9.23
C ASP A 218 -12.42 16.07 8.56
N HIS A 219 -12.64 15.88 7.25
CA HIS A 219 -13.63 16.58 6.41
C HIS A 219 -13.49 18.11 6.45
N ARG A 220 -12.36 18.60 5.93
CA ARG A 220 -11.98 20.03 5.86
C ARG A 220 -11.11 20.32 4.63
N GLN A 221 -10.98 21.59 4.26
CA GLN A 221 -10.23 22.03 3.07
C GLN A 221 -8.70 21.82 3.21
N GLU A 222 -8.11 22.08 4.38
CA GLU A 222 -6.66 21.93 4.58
C GLU A 222 -6.27 20.47 4.87
N PRO A 223 -5.48 19.79 4.00
CA PRO A 223 -4.94 18.43 4.19
C PRO A 223 -3.81 18.37 5.23
N ARG A 224 -3.88 19.20 6.27
CA ARG A 224 -2.78 19.48 7.18
C ARG A 224 -2.50 18.27 8.10
N PRO A 225 -1.25 17.78 8.19
CA PRO A 225 -0.82 16.78 9.18
C PRO A 225 -1.31 17.07 10.61
N THR A 226 -1.76 16.05 11.34
CA THR A 226 -2.26 16.16 12.73
C THR A 226 -1.68 15.13 13.70
N LEU A 227 -1.29 13.96 13.22
CA LEU A 227 -0.67 12.89 14.01
C LEU A 227 0.86 13.02 13.98
N SER A 228 1.55 12.40 14.94
CA SER A 228 3.02 12.46 15.02
C SER A 228 3.75 11.75 13.87
N ASP A 229 3.04 10.82 13.22
CA ASP A 229 3.46 10.04 12.05
C ASP A 229 2.80 10.50 10.75
N ASP A 230 1.91 11.51 10.77
CA ASP A 230 1.46 12.22 9.57
C ASP A 230 2.67 13.01 9.04
N ARG A 231 3.45 12.41 8.15
CA ARG A 231 4.69 12.97 7.57
C ARG A 231 4.97 12.49 6.15
N HIS A 232 4.37 11.38 5.77
CA HIS A 232 4.75 10.61 4.60
C HIS A 232 4.38 11.38 3.32
N GLY A 233 3.16 11.93 3.24
CA GLY A 233 2.73 12.78 2.14
C GLY A 233 3.54 14.08 2.01
N THR A 234 4.03 14.64 3.12
CA THR A 234 4.87 15.86 3.10
C THR A 234 6.28 15.57 2.57
N ARG A 235 6.85 14.39 2.86
CA ARG A 235 8.14 13.94 2.32
C ARG A 235 8.04 13.66 0.82
N CYS A 236 6.98 12.98 0.40
CA CYS A 236 6.64 12.73 -1.00
C CYS A 236 6.43 14.04 -1.80
N ALA A 237 5.72 15.01 -1.20
CA ALA A 237 5.51 16.34 -1.81
C ALA A 237 6.82 17.07 -2.12
N GLY A 238 7.82 16.96 -1.24
CA GLY A 238 9.14 17.57 -1.44
C GLY A 238 9.90 16.99 -2.63
N GLU A 239 9.87 15.67 -2.84
CA GLU A 239 10.57 15.02 -3.97
C GLU A 239 10.05 15.51 -5.33
N ILE A 240 8.77 15.81 -5.41
CA ILE A 240 8.13 16.34 -6.61
C ILE A 240 8.37 17.85 -6.73
N GLY A 241 8.04 18.61 -5.68
CA GLY A 241 7.80 20.06 -5.78
C GLY A 241 8.36 20.92 -4.65
N ALA A 242 9.39 20.46 -3.92
CA ALA A 242 10.23 21.35 -3.11
C ALA A 242 10.77 22.50 -3.99
N GLY A 243 10.47 23.75 -3.60
CA GLY A 243 10.74 24.92 -4.42
C GLY A 243 12.18 25.41 -4.25
N LYS A 244 12.88 25.70 -5.35
CA LYS A 244 14.27 26.20 -5.34
C LYS A 244 14.41 27.60 -4.71
N ASN A 245 14.48 27.68 -3.38
CA ASN A 245 14.23 28.86 -2.55
C ASN A 245 15.16 29.07 -1.34
N ASP A 246 16.26 28.32 -1.26
CA ASP A 246 17.29 28.30 -0.19
C ASP A 246 16.88 27.53 1.10
N VAL A 247 15.72 26.85 1.09
CA VAL A 247 15.27 25.93 2.17
C VAL A 247 15.41 24.49 1.71
N CYS A 248 15.86 23.60 2.61
CA CYS A 248 16.03 22.16 2.35
C CYS A 248 16.72 21.83 1.02
N GLY A 249 15.99 21.46 -0.03
CA GLY A 249 16.52 20.99 -1.32
C GLY A 249 15.69 21.50 -2.50
N VAL A 250 15.60 20.71 -3.57
CA VAL A 250 14.69 20.98 -4.70
C VAL A 250 13.93 19.71 -5.08
N GLY A 251 12.72 19.87 -5.59
CA GLY A 251 11.95 18.78 -6.21
C GLY A 251 12.38 18.55 -7.65
N VAL A 252 12.06 17.37 -8.20
CA VAL A 252 12.25 17.05 -9.63
C VAL A 252 11.57 18.09 -10.52
N ALA A 253 10.38 18.53 -10.12
CA ALA A 253 9.53 19.50 -10.80
C ALA A 253 9.26 20.71 -9.88
N TYR A 254 10.33 21.42 -9.48
CA TYR A 254 10.28 22.51 -8.50
C TYR A 254 9.45 23.75 -8.87
N ASP A 255 8.95 23.87 -10.11
CA ASP A 255 7.98 24.90 -10.53
C ASP A 255 6.55 24.31 -10.77
N SER A 256 6.30 23.06 -10.37
CA SER A 256 4.98 22.42 -10.43
C SER A 256 4.09 22.75 -9.25
N LYS A 257 2.81 22.42 -9.37
CA LYS A 257 1.81 22.57 -8.30
C LYS A 257 1.55 21.27 -7.57
N ILE A 258 1.48 21.32 -6.24
CA ILE A 258 1.31 20.16 -5.37
C ILE A 258 0.02 20.29 -4.55
N ALA A 259 -0.88 19.34 -4.72
CA ALA A 259 -2.07 19.19 -3.88
C ALA A 259 -1.87 18.09 -2.83
N GLY A 260 -2.53 18.23 -1.67
CA GLY A 260 -2.58 17.20 -0.63
C GLY A 260 -3.99 16.63 -0.52
N ILE A 261 -4.13 15.32 -0.63
CA ILE A 261 -5.37 14.57 -0.47
C ILE A 261 -5.17 13.63 0.72
N ARG A 262 -5.69 14.01 1.88
CA ARG A 262 -5.42 13.32 3.15
C ARG A 262 -6.48 12.26 3.45
N ILE A 263 -6.07 10.99 3.34
CA ILE A 263 -6.93 9.81 3.55
C ILE A 263 -6.34 8.77 4.52
N LEU A 264 -5.03 8.73 4.76
CA LEU A 264 -4.38 7.60 5.45
C LEU A 264 -4.34 7.68 6.99
N SER A 265 -4.79 8.78 7.61
CA SER A 265 -4.57 9.03 9.04
C SER A 265 -5.70 8.54 9.97
N LYS A 266 -6.90 8.27 9.45
CA LYS A 266 -8.10 7.89 10.21
C LYS A 266 -8.97 6.92 9.41
N LEU A 267 -9.98 6.34 10.05
CA LEU A 267 -10.99 5.53 9.35
C LEU A 267 -11.68 6.36 8.25
N ILE A 268 -11.88 5.75 7.09
CA ILE A 268 -12.58 6.31 5.92
C ILE A 268 -13.65 5.32 5.43
N SER A 269 -14.44 5.69 4.42
CA SER A 269 -15.36 4.77 3.72
C SER A 269 -15.02 4.67 2.24
N ASP A 270 -15.49 3.62 1.55
CA ASP A 270 -15.29 3.44 0.10
C ASP A 270 -15.66 4.70 -0.69
N ALA A 271 -16.71 5.41 -0.26
CA ALA A 271 -17.15 6.67 -0.84
C ALA A 271 -16.13 7.82 -0.69
N ASP A 272 -15.36 7.86 0.40
CA ASP A 272 -14.31 8.87 0.59
C ASP A 272 -13.09 8.55 -0.25
N GLU A 273 -12.67 7.28 -0.28
CA GLU A 273 -11.55 6.84 -1.11
C GLU A 273 -11.87 7.01 -2.62
N ALA A 274 -13.10 6.69 -3.03
CA ALA A 274 -13.57 6.91 -4.39
C ALA A 274 -13.63 8.39 -4.79
N ILE A 275 -13.97 9.32 -3.88
CA ILE A 275 -13.86 10.75 -4.18
C ILE A 275 -12.38 11.16 -4.21
N ALA A 276 -11.57 10.74 -3.25
CA ALA A 276 -10.14 11.08 -3.18
C ALA A 276 -9.38 10.69 -4.46
N MET A 277 -9.66 9.51 -5.01
CA MET A 277 -9.03 8.98 -6.23
C MET A 277 -9.44 9.69 -7.53
N ASN A 278 -10.35 10.68 -7.51
CA ASN A 278 -10.55 11.61 -8.64
C ASN A 278 -10.87 13.05 -8.19
N TYR A 279 -10.47 13.44 -6.99
CA TYR A 279 -10.72 14.80 -6.47
C TYR A 279 -10.00 15.83 -7.33
N ASP A 280 -10.77 16.73 -7.94
CA ASP A 280 -10.32 17.76 -8.90
C ASP A 280 -9.53 17.22 -10.12
N PHE A 281 -9.89 16.03 -10.61
CA PHE A 281 -9.26 15.33 -11.75
C PHE A 281 -9.14 16.08 -13.10
N GLN A 282 -9.67 17.31 -13.21
CA GLN A 282 -9.42 18.17 -14.36
C GLN A 282 -8.14 19.00 -14.20
N HIS A 283 -7.82 19.43 -12.98
CA HIS A 283 -6.63 20.24 -12.69
C HIS A 283 -5.54 19.46 -11.97
N ASN A 284 -5.89 18.49 -11.11
CA ASN A 284 -4.98 17.46 -10.58
C ASN A 284 -4.67 16.47 -11.72
N GLN A 285 -3.47 16.58 -12.30
CA GLN A 285 -3.11 15.84 -13.51
C GLN A 285 -2.54 14.45 -13.21
N ILE A 286 -1.74 14.36 -12.15
CA ILE A 286 -1.03 13.16 -11.71
C ILE A 286 -1.40 12.90 -10.25
N TYR A 287 -1.68 11.66 -9.89
CA TYR A 287 -1.98 11.23 -8.51
C TYR A 287 -0.88 10.27 -8.04
N SER A 288 -0.06 10.72 -7.09
CA SER A 288 1.00 9.92 -6.48
C SER A 288 0.48 9.23 -5.22
N CYS A 289 0.54 7.90 -5.21
CA CYS A 289 -0.09 7.04 -4.21
C CYS A 289 0.95 6.06 -3.63
N SER A 290 1.46 6.34 -2.44
CA SER A 290 2.54 5.59 -1.79
C SER A 290 2.03 4.62 -0.71
N TRP A 291 0.94 3.92 -1.02
CA TRP A 291 0.17 3.09 -0.10
C TRP A 291 -0.47 1.87 -0.79
N GLY A 292 -1.15 1.02 -0.03
CA GLY A 292 -1.90 -0.13 -0.54
C GLY A 292 -2.30 -1.12 0.58
N PRO A 293 -2.61 -2.37 0.23
CA PRO A 293 -2.78 -3.46 1.17
C PRO A 293 -1.52 -3.68 2.05
N PRO A 294 -1.59 -4.49 3.13
CA PRO A 294 -0.43 -4.79 3.96
C PRO A 294 0.67 -5.57 3.21
N ASP A 295 1.89 -5.04 3.21
CA ASP A 295 3.11 -5.62 2.62
C ASP A 295 3.65 -6.86 3.40
N ASP A 296 2.79 -7.83 3.73
CA ASP A 296 3.06 -8.88 4.73
C ASP A 296 3.35 -10.30 4.18
N GLY A 297 3.32 -10.47 2.85
CA GLY A 297 3.49 -11.75 2.17
C GLY A 297 2.24 -12.63 2.17
N ARG A 298 1.06 -12.07 2.48
CA ARG A 298 -0.20 -12.84 2.72
C ARG A 298 -1.45 -12.13 2.22
N SER A 299 -1.48 -10.81 2.36
CA SER A 299 -2.61 -9.97 1.98
C SER A 299 -2.92 -10.11 0.49
N MET A 300 -4.18 -9.97 0.11
CA MET A 300 -4.65 -10.11 -1.26
C MET A 300 -5.95 -9.32 -1.40
N GLU A 301 -5.82 -8.03 -1.70
CA GLU A 301 -6.92 -7.07 -1.59
C GLU A 301 -6.93 -6.16 -2.82
N ALA A 302 -8.14 -5.87 -3.32
CA ALA A 302 -8.36 -5.02 -4.48
C ALA A 302 -9.31 -3.87 -4.13
N PRO A 303 -9.23 -2.73 -4.85
CA PRO A 303 -10.10 -1.59 -4.60
C PRO A 303 -11.58 -1.98 -4.70
N GLY A 304 -12.39 -1.46 -3.78
CA GLY A 304 -13.85 -1.58 -3.83
C GLY A 304 -14.42 -1.03 -5.14
N ILE A 305 -15.60 -1.49 -5.54
CA ILE A 305 -16.20 -1.18 -6.85
C ILE A 305 -16.34 0.33 -7.12
N LEU A 306 -16.57 1.15 -6.09
CA LEU A 306 -16.60 2.60 -6.21
C LEU A 306 -15.23 3.20 -6.53
N ILE A 307 -14.15 2.65 -5.97
CA ILE A 307 -12.77 3.07 -6.26
C ILE A 307 -12.36 2.61 -7.66
N LYS A 308 -12.72 1.38 -8.07
CA LYS A 308 -12.57 0.90 -9.46
C LYS A 308 -13.27 1.83 -10.46
N ARG A 309 -14.50 2.26 -10.18
CA ARG A 309 -15.22 3.27 -10.98
C ARG A 309 -14.55 4.65 -10.94
N ALA A 310 -14.03 5.08 -9.79
CA ALA A 310 -13.37 6.37 -9.63
C ALA A 310 -12.07 6.47 -10.43
N MET A 311 -11.22 5.44 -10.41
CA MET A 311 -10.01 5.36 -11.21
C MET A 311 -10.35 5.33 -12.72
N LEU A 312 -11.40 4.58 -13.10
CA LEU A 312 -11.85 4.55 -14.49
C LEU A 312 -12.37 5.92 -14.97
N ASN A 313 -13.12 6.63 -14.12
CA ASN A 313 -13.52 8.01 -14.39
C ASN A 313 -12.30 8.94 -14.56
N GLY A 314 -11.28 8.76 -13.71
CA GLY A 314 -9.98 9.41 -13.82
C GLY A 314 -9.36 9.26 -15.21
N VAL A 315 -9.14 8.03 -15.67
CA VAL A 315 -8.46 7.77 -16.95
C VAL A 315 -9.31 8.04 -18.21
N GLN A 316 -10.63 8.12 -18.10
CA GLN A 316 -11.52 8.41 -19.24
C GLN A 316 -11.88 9.90 -19.38
N ASN A 317 -12.13 10.57 -18.26
CA ASN A 317 -12.76 11.89 -18.25
C ASN A 317 -11.87 12.97 -17.62
N GLY A 318 -10.88 12.61 -16.81
CA GLY A 318 -9.90 13.56 -16.24
C GLY A 318 -9.06 14.26 -17.31
N ARG A 319 -8.54 15.44 -16.98
CA ARG A 319 -7.72 16.30 -17.86
C ARG A 319 -8.32 16.46 -19.28
N ASP A 320 -9.54 16.97 -19.41
CA ASP A 320 -10.24 17.11 -20.71
C ASP A 320 -10.29 15.79 -21.52
N SER A 321 -10.61 14.67 -20.85
CA SER A 321 -10.58 13.30 -21.41
C SER A 321 -9.22 12.82 -21.97
N LEU A 322 -8.10 13.41 -21.52
CA LEU A 322 -6.76 12.83 -21.70
C LEU A 322 -6.48 11.73 -20.67
N GLY A 323 -7.18 11.75 -19.55
CA GLY A 323 -7.07 10.83 -18.43
C GLY A 323 -6.02 11.25 -17.40
N SER A 324 -6.41 11.22 -16.13
CA SER A 324 -5.53 11.35 -14.97
C SER A 324 -4.46 10.26 -14.98
N ILE A 325 -3.26 10.59 -14.48
CA ILE A 325 -2.12 9.66 -14.42
C ILE A 325 -1.97 9.17 -12.98
N PHE A 326 -2.33 7.92 -12.70
CA PHE A 326 -2.10 7.31 -11.40
C PHE A 326 -0.69 6.73 -11.33
N VAL A 327 0.04 7.00 -10.26
CA VAL A 327 1.40 6.49 -10.00
C VAL A 327 1.41 5.82 -8.63
N PHE A 328 1.70 4.53 -8.60
CA PHE A 328 1.69 3.74 -7.36
C PHE A 328 3.07 3.17 -7.06
N ALA A 329 3.44 3.18 -5.77
CA ALA A 329 4.61 2.48 -5.26
C ALA A 329 4.36 0.96 -5.29
N SER A 330 5.29 0.15 -5.81
CA SER A 330 5.04 -1.29 -5.97
C SER A 330 4.86 -2.06 -4.64
N GLY A 331 5.38 -1.55 -3.53
CA GLY A 331 5.30 -2.19 -2.21
C GLY A 331 6.68 -2.50 -1.60
N ASN A 332 6.71 -2.79 -0.29
CA ASN A 332 7.93 -3.07 0.47
C ASN A 332 8.01 -4.52 1.01
N GLY A 333 7.10 -5.41 0.58
CA GLY A 333 6.93 -6.77 1.10
C GLY A 333 7.88 -7.84 0.53
N ALA A 334 8.84 -7.51 -0.34
CA ALA A 334 9.69 -8.53 -0.98
C ALA A 334 10.48 -9.40 0.01
N ALA A 335 10.85 -8.83 1.17
CA ALA A 335 11.50 -9.56 2.26
C ALA A 335 10.60 -10.58 2.97
N SER A 336 9.27 -10.48 2.78
CA SER A 336 8.23 -11.41 3.25
C SER A 336 7.77 -12.38 2.15
N GLU A 337 8.50 -12.46 1.04
CA GLU A 337 8.12 -13.16 -0.20
C GLU A 337 6.87 -12.57 -0.89
N ASP A 338 6.58 -11.27 -0.70
CA ASP A 338 5.43 -10.63 -1.34
C ASP A 338 5.66 -10.22 -2.81
N ASN A 339 4.55 -9.98 -3.52
CA ASN A 339 4.51 -9.75 -4.96
C ASN A 339 3.33 -8.82 -5.32
N CYS A 340 3.64 -7.68 -5.94
CA CYS A 340 2.69 -6.64 -6.28
C CYS A 340 1.54 -7.02 -7.24
N ASN A 341 1.50 -8.24 -7.77
CA ASN A 341 0.32 -8.73 -8.50
C ASN A 341 -0.82 -9.20 -7.58
N PHE A 342 -0.59 -9.31 -6.27
CA PHE A 342 -1.60 -9.56 -5.22
C PHE A 342 -2.21 -8.27 -4.62
N ASP A 343 -1.77 -7.11 -5.09
CA ASP A 343 -2.34 -5.80 -4.76
C ASP A 343 -3.13 -5.25 -5.96
N GLY A 344 -4.44 -5.08 -5.80
CA GLY A 344 -5.33 -4.61 -6.86
C GLY A 344 -5.21 -3.11 -7.18
N TYR A 345 -4.39 -2.35 -6.43
CA TYR A 345 -4.07 -0.96 -6.76
C TYR A 345 -2.87 -0.90 -7.72
N THR A 346 -1.79 -1.64 -7.44
CA THR A 346 -0.59 -1.69 -8.31
C THR A 346 -0.72 -2.65 -9.50
N ASN A 347 -1.59 -3.67 -9.44
CA ASN A 347 -1.87 -4.52 -10.60
C ASN A 347 -2.89 -3.90 -11.59
N SER A 348 -3.42 -2.71 -11.29
CA SER A 348 -4.37 -2.01 -12.16
C SER A 348 -3.72 -1.54 -13.46
N ILE A 349 -4.38 -1.74 -14.61
CA ILE A 349 -3.91 -1.20 -15.89
C ILE A 349 -3.89 0.35 -15.91
N TYR A 350 -4.67 0.98 -15.02
CA TYR A 350 -4.79 2.43 -14.90
C TYR A 350 -3.63 3.09 -14.14
N SER A 351 -2.85 2.32 -13.38
CA SER A 351 -1.69 2.79 -12.62
C SER A 351 -0.36 2.56 -13.34
N ILE A 352 0.56 3.51 -13.19
CA ILE A 352 1.99 3.29 -13.43
C ILE A 352 2.59 2.80 -12.11
N THR A 353 2.92 1.51 -12.06
CA THR A 353 3.52 0.87 -10.89
C THR A 353 5.04 0.98 -10.93
N VAL A 354 5.60 1.56 -9.88
CA VAL A 354 7.00 2.00 -9.78
C VAL A 354 7.70 1.31 -8.60
N GLY A 355 8.72 0.53 -8.90
CA GLY A 355 9.62 -0.06 -7.88
C GLY A 355 10.84 0.79 -7.58
N ALA A 356 11.65 0.33 -6.64
CA ALA A 356 12.80 1.06 -6.13
C ALA A 356 14.15 0.48 -6.61
N VAL A 357 15.13 1.36 -6.80
CA VAL A 357 16.56 1.05 -6.93
C VAL A 357 17.39 1.92 -5.99
N ASP A 358 18.46 1.35 -5.42
CA ASP A 358 19.29 2.09 -4.47
C ASP A 358 20.32 3.03 -5.15
N ARG A 359 21.03 3.81 -4.33
CA ARG A 359 22.09 4.74 -4.76
C ARG A 359 23.21 4.12 -5.60
N LYS A 360 23.40 2.80 -5.55
CA LYS A 360 24.39 2.04 -6.34
C LYS A 360 23.74 1.25 -7.48
N GLY A 361 22.43 1.41 -7.71
CA GLY A 361 21.66 0.70 -8.74
C GLY A 361 21.26 -0.73 -8.38
N ASN A 362 21.42 -1.16 -7.12
CA ASN A 362 20.96 -2.49 -6.70
C ASN A 362 19.45 -2.48 -6.45
N HIS A 363 18.84 -3.66 -6.52
CA HIS A 363 17.50 -3.93 -6.02
C HIS A 363 17.50 -3.86 -4.47
N PRO A 364 16.72 -2.98 -3.83
CA PRO A 364 16.60 -2.94 -2.37
C PRO A 364 15.77 -4.13 -1.87
N TYR A 365 16.18 -4.74 -0.76
CA TYR A 365 15.58 -5.97 -0.19
C TYR A 365 14.07 -5.89 0.12
N TYR A 366 13.49 -4.69 0.14
CA TYR A 366 12.07 -4.45 0.36
C TYR A 366 11.27 -4.39 -0.96
N SER A 367 11.86 -3.93 -2.06
CA SER A 367 11.10 -3.53 -3.25
C SER A 367 10.38 -4.72 -3.89
N GLU A 368 9.06 -4.69 -3.95
CA GLU A 368 8.31 -5.78 -4.57
C GLU A 368 8.54 -5.87 -6.08
N LYS A 369 8.44 -7.11 -6.58
CA LYS A 369 8.65 -7.50 -7.97
C LYS A 369 7.42 -8.23 -8.50
N CYS A 370 6.91 -7.85 -9.66
CA CYS A 370 5.76 -8.46 -10.30
C CYS A 370 5.73 -8.14 -11.80
N SER A 371 4.96 -8.91 -12.58
CA SER A 371 4.80 -8.66 -14.02
C SER A 371 3.96 -7.40 -14.34
N ALA A 372 3.29 -6.81 -13.35
CA ALA A 372 2.58 -5.53 -13.45
C ALA A 372 3.48 -4.29 -13.29
N GLN A 373 4.72 -4.44 -12.80
CA GLN A 373 5.63 -3.30 -12.59
C GLN A 373 6.16 -2.75 -13.93
N LEU A 374 5.94 -1.47 -14.21
CA LEU A 374 6.33 -0.87 -15.49
C LEU A 374 7.78 -0.42 -15.52
N VAL A 375 8.24 0.24 -14.45
CA VAL A 375 9.57 0.88 -14.34
C VAL A 375 10.03 0.92 -12.88
N VAL A 376 11.29 1.30 -12.65
CA VAL A 376 11.82 1.63 -11.32
C VAL A 376 12.44 3.03 -11.28
N THR A 377 12.60 3.58 -10.07
CA THR A 377 13.44 4.77 -9.86
C THR A 377 14.04 4.81 -8.45
N TYR A 378 14.80 5.85 -8.13
CA TYR A 378 15.71 5.86 -7.01
C TYR A 378 15.04 6.01 -5.63
N SER A 379 15.53 5.25 -4.65
CA SER A 379 15.10 5.30 -3.25
C SER A 379 16.20 4.82 -2.29
N SER A 380 15.87 4.68 -1.01
CA SER A 380 16.75 4.23 0.07
C SER A 380 17.37 2.86 -0.16
N GLY A 381 18.62 2.70 0.26
CA GLY A 381 19.35 1.44 0.19
C GLY A 381 20.86 1.69 0.18
N SER A 382 21.65 0.62 0.24
CA SER A 382 23.13 0.70 0.18
C SER A 382 23.85 1.57 1.23
N GLY A 383 23.14 2.08 2.24
CA GLY A 383 23.66 3.01 3.26
C GLY A 383 23.20 4.47 3.12
N ASP A 384 22.35 4.80 2.14
CA ASP A 384 21.79 6.14 1.91
C ASP A 384 20.24 6.09 1.81
N SER A 385 19.62 7.26 1.73
CA SER A 385 18.17 7.49 1.72
C SER A 385 17.83 8.70 0.85
N ILE A 386 16.55 8.97 0.65
CA ILE A 386 16.10 10.19 -0.03
C ILE A 386 16.18 11.38 0.93
N HIS A 387 16.70 12.49 0.40
CA HIS A 387 16.86 13.78 1.06
C HIS A 387 15.78 14.73 0.52
N THR A 388 14.81 15.10 1.36
CA THR A 388 13.57 15.83 0.98
C THR A 388 13.06 16.68 2.15
N THR A 389 11.94 17.39 1.99
CA THR A 389 11.22 18.12 3.05
C THR A 389 10.72 17.15 4.15
N ASP A 390 10.51 17.63 5.38
CA ASP A 390 9.72 16.95 6.43
C ASP A 390 8.73 17.94 7.04
N VAL A 391 7.81 17.48 7.90
CA VAL A 391 6.80 18.36 8.53
C VAL A 391 7.46 19.37 9.48
N GLY A 392 7.16 20.66 9.28
CA GLY A 392 7.76 21.80 9.96
C GLY A 392 8.33 22.85 9.00
N GLU A 393 8.26 24.12 9.40
CA GLU A 393 8.51 25.30 8.53
C GLU A 393 9.77 25.23 7.65
N ASN A 394 10.89 24.72 8.19
CA ASN A 394 12.15 24.50 7.47
C ASN A 394 12.72 23.11 7.80
N ALA A 395 11.85 22.12 8.01
CA ALA A 395 12.25 20.77 8.37
C ALA A 395 12.59 19.95 7.12
N CYS A 396 13.67 19.16 7.18
CA CYS A 396 14.11 18.28 6.10
C CYS A 396 14.34 16.86 6.64
N SER A 397 14.09 15.85 5.82
CA SER A 397 14.38 14.44 6.08
C SER A 397 15.57 13.98 5.23
N ASP A 398 16.52 13.29 5.87
CA ASP A 398 17.61 12.51 5.24
C ASP A 398 17.37 10.99 5.37
N THR A 399 16.11 10.60 5.62
CA THR A 399 15.68 9.24 6.03
C THR A 399 14.38 8.82 5.34
N HIS A 400 14.04 9.40 4.18
CA HIS A 400 12.91 8.94 3.38
C HIS A 400 13.32 7.81 2.42
N GLY A 401 12.38 6.97 2.00
CA GLY A 401 12.68 5.70 1.36
C GLY A 401 11.49 4.76 1.23
N GLY A 402 11.77 3.49 0.92
CA GLY A 402 10.76 2.53 0.45
C GLY A 402 10.40 2.78 -1.01
N THR A 403 9.57 1.92 -1.61
CA THR A 403 8.95 2.23 -2.92
C THR A 403 8.08 3.48 -2.85
N SER A 404 7.63 3.86 -1.64
CA SER A 404 6.99 5.14 -1.33
C SER A 404 7.71 6.40 -1.79
N ALA A 405 9.04 6.39 -1.91
CA ALA A 405 9.81 7.53 -2.42
C ALA A 405 10.11 7.39 -3.93
N ALA A 406 10.07 6.16 -4.47
CA ALA A 406 10.21 5.95 -5.91
C ALA A 406 8.99 6.48 -6.70
N ALA A 407 7.77 6.27 -6.21
CA ALA A 407 6.56 6.74 -6.90
C ALA A 407 6.45 8.29 -7.02
N PRO A 408 6.70 9.09 -5.96
CA PRO A 408 6.76 10.55 -6.06
C PRO A 408 7.85 11.02 -7.02
N LEU A 409 9.06 10.43 -6.93
CA LEU A 409 10.16 10.78 -7.83
C LEU A 409 9.78 10.54 -9.31
N ALA A 410 9.05 9.46 -9.61
CA ALA A 410 8.49 9.21 -10.95
C ALA A 410 7.38 10.21 -11.33
N ALA A 411 6.46 10.52 -10.42
CA ALA A 411 5.38 11.49 -10.64
C ALA A 411 5.93 12.89 -10.97
N GLY A 412 7.04 13.31 -10.34
CA GLY A 412 7.76 14.53 -10.68
C GLY A 412 8.33 14.51 -12.11
N ILE A 413 8.89 13.39 -12.56
CA ILE A 413 9.40 13.26 -13.93
C ILE A 413 8.24 13.33 -14.96
N PHE A 414 7.09 12.74 -14.64
CA PHE A 414 5.89 12.85 -15.49
C PHE A 414 5.35 14.30 -15.54
N ALA A 415 5.46 15.07 -14.45
CA ALA A 415 5.12 16.49 -14.43
C ALA A 415 6.04 17.33 -15.36
N LEU A 416 7.34 17.02 -15.43
CA LEU A 416 8.25 17.63 -16.42
C LEU A 416 7.83 17.35 -17.86
N ALA A 417 7.31 16.16 -18.15
CA ALA A 417 6.80 15.82 -19.48
C ALA A 417 5.48 16.54 -19.81
N LEU A 418 4.58 16.70 -18.83
CA LEU A 418 3.31 17.43 -19.02
C LEU A 418 3.50 18.95 -19.20
N GLU A 419 4.55 19.58 -18.67
CA GLU A 419 4.88 20.98 -19.01
C GLU A 419 5.08 21.15 -20.53
N VAL A 420 5.79 20.21 -21.16
CA VAL A 420 6.15 20.32 -22.58
C VAL A 420 5.08 19.73 -23.51
N ARG A 421 4.29 18.77 -23.01
CA ARG A 421 3.21 18.09 -23.73
C ARG A 421 2.00 17.85 -22.81
N PRO A 422 1.23 18.90 -22.49
CA PRO A 422 0.03 18.75 -21.66
C PRO A 422 -1.04 17.89 -22.34
N ASP A 423 -0.94 17.64 -23.65
CA ASP A 423 -1.86 16.84 -24.47
C ASP A 423 -1.61 15.31 -24.40
N LEU A 424 -0.59 14.81 -23.68
CA LEU A 424 -0.37 13.36 -23.54
C LEU A 424 -1.53 12.69 -22.80
N SER A 425 -2.03 11.56 -23.32
CA SER A 425 -2.97 10.74 -22.56
C SER A 425 -2.26 9.91 -21.49
N TRP A 426 -3.02 9.36 -20.54
CA TRP A 426 -2.49 8.42 -19.53
C TRP A 426 -1.69 7.26 -20.18
N ARG A 427 -2.23 6.65 -21.24
CA ARG A 427 -1.56 5.60 -22.04
C ARG A 427 -0.30 6.10 -22.74
N ASP A 428 -0.30 7.33 -23.26
CA ASP A 428 0.92 7.91 -23.87
C ASP A 428 2.05 8.01 -22.84
N MET A 429 1.75 8.36 -21.58
CA MET A 429 2.78 8.41 -20.52
C MET A 429 3.37 7.02 -20.23
N GLN A 430 2.55 5.97 -20.17
CA GLN A 430 3.02 4.59 -19.99
C GLN A 430 3.95 4.15 -21.15
N TYR A 431 3.55 4.43 -22.40
CA TYR A 431 4.36 4.18 -23.59
C TYR A 431 5.69 4.94 -23.58
N ILE A 432 5.69 6.23 -23.25
CA ILE A 432 6.93 7.03 -23.22
C ILE A 432 7.85 6.46 -22.13
N ALA A 433 7.34 6.22 -20.92
CA ALA A 433 8.11 5.67 -19.81
C ALA A 433 8.82 4.36 -20.16
N LEU A 434 8.13 3.36 -20.73
CA LEU A 434 8.76 2.09 -21.15
C LEU A 434 9.71 2.28 -22.35
N HIS A 435 9.41 3.22 -23.26
CA HIS A 435 10.29 3.48 -24.40
C HIS A 435 11.59 4.20 -23.99
N THR A 436 11.61 4.97 -22.90
CA THR A 436 12.80 5.68 -22.42
C THR A 436 13.45 5.06 -21.20
N ALA A 437 12.83 4.04 -20.59
CA ALA A 437 13.43 3.27 -19.51
C ALA A 437 14.80 2.67 -19.92
N VAL A 438 15.75 2.75 -19.01
CA VAL A 438 17.13 2.26 -19.15
C VAL A 438 17.26 0.95 -18.38
N PRO A 439 17.49 -0.20 -19.05
CA PRO A 439 17.68 -1.49 -18.36
C PRO A 439 18.82 -1.46 -17.35
N ILE A 440 18.71 -2.33 -16.33
CA ILE A 440 19.72 -2.47 -15.28
C ILE A 440 20.34 -3.87 -15.40
N ASP A 441 21.67 -3.91 -15.50
CA ASP A 441 22.44 -5.14 -15.46
C ASP A 441 22.69 -5.56 -14.00
N LEU A 442 21.80 -6.39 -13.43
CA LEU A 442 22.05 -7.11 -12.18
C LEU A 442 22.39 -8.58 -12.46
N GLU A 443 23.35 -9.13 -11.72
CA GLU A 443 23.73 -10.55 -11.83
C GLU A 443 22.60 -11.44 -11.28
N GLY A 444 22.19 -12.43 -12.07
CA GLY A 444 21.08 -13.34 -11.73
C GLY A 444 19.67 -12.82 -12.04
N ASP A 445 19.52 -11.64 -12.64
CA ASP A 445 18.21 -11.11 -13.03
C ASP A 445 17.74 -11.64 -14.41
N GLU A 446 16.57 -12.28 -14.45
CA GLU A 446 16.03 -12.94 -15.64
C GLU A 446 15.30 -11.96 -16.56
N ARG A 447 16.07 -11.36 -17.48
CA ARG A 447 15.57 -10.43 -18.50
C ARG A 447 15.06 -11.13 -19.74
N GLN A 448 13.93 -10.64 -20.25
CA GLN A 448 13.29 -11.11 -21.49
C GLN A 448 13.20 -9.99 -22.52
N LYS A 449 13.43 -10.31 -23.80
CA LYS A 449 13.35 -9.34 -24.89
C LYS A 449 11.96 -9.31 -25.50
N THR A 450 11.21 -8.27 -25.16
CA THR A 450 9.82 -8.03 -25.59
C THR A 450 9.67 -7.76 -27.09
N ALA A 451 8.44 -7.81 -27.61
CA ALA A 451 8.12 -7.54 -29.01
C ALA A 451 8.51 -6.11 -29.47
N LEU A 452 8.55 -5.13 -28.56
CA LEU A 452 9.09 -3.78 -28.83
C LEU A 452 10.62 -3.74 -28.95
N GLY A 453 11.31 -4.87 -28.78
CA GLY A 453 12.77 -4.97 -28.77
C GLY A 453 13.43 -4.47 -27.47
N LYS A 454 12.62 -4.07 -26.48
CA LYS A 454 13.04 -3.68 -25.13
C LYS A 454 13.25 -4.90 -24.24
N GLU A 455 14.16 -4.78 -23.28
CA GLU A 455 14.30 -5.77 -22.21
C GLU A 455 13.29 -5.49 -21.09
N PHE A 456 12.69 -6.54 -20.54
CA PHE A 456 11.85 -6.50 -19.36
C PHE A 456 12.41 -7.44 -18.29
N SER A 457 12.33 -7.01 -17.03
CA SER A 457 12.66 -7.77 -15.83
C SER A 457 11.49 -7.70 -14.86
N HIS A 458 11.12 -8.80 -14.21
CA HIS A 458 10.12 -8.75 -13.14
C HIS A 458 10.61 -7.92 -11.94
N THR A 459 11.93 -7.84 -11.73
CA THR A 459 12.60 -7.07 -10.68
C THR A 459 12.62 -5.57 -10.96
N PHE A 460 12.76 -5.16 -12.23
CA PHE A 460 12.98 -3.75 -12.62
C PHE A 460 11.97 -3.16 -13.63
N GLY A 461 10.95 -3.93 -14.03
CA GLY A 461 10.09 -3.56 -15.16
C GLY A 461 10.91 -3.45 -16.45
N TYR A 462 10.67 -2.38 -17.22
CA TYR A 462 11.49 -2.01 -18.38
C TYR A 462 12.83 -1.32 -18.02
N GLY A 463 13.14 -1.20 -16.73
CA GLY A 463 14.34 -0.53 -16.22
C GLY A 463 14.05 0.80 -15.53
N LYS A 464 15.10 1.59 -15.26
CA LYS A 464 14.96 2.86 -14.55
C LYS A 464 14.47 3.99 -15.44
N ILE A 465 13.74 4.95 -14.86
CA ILE A 465 13.36 6.19 -15.53
C ILE A 465 14.59 7.08 -15.77
N ASP A 466 14.72 7.64 -16.97
CA ASP A 466 15.66 8.71 -17.33
C ASP A 466 14.85 9.96 -17.75
N SER A 467 15.00 11.06 -17.01
CA SER A 467 14.18 12.26 -17.17
C SER A 467 14.43 12.96 -18.51
N TRP A 468 15.70 13.01 -18.94
CA TRP A 468 16.08 13.66 -20.20
C TRP A 468 15.52 12.89 -21.41
N ALA A 469 15.72 11.57 -21.44
CA ALA A 469 15.19 10.72 -22.50
C ALA A 469 13.66 10.78 -22.55
N LEU A 470 12.99 10.75 -21.38
CA LEU A 470 11.53 10.83 -21.26
C LEU A 470 10.97 12.15 -21.83
N VAL A 471 11.56 13.29 -21.46
CA VAL A 471 11.14 14.62 -21.93
C VAL A 471 11.49 14.86 -23.41
N GLU A 472 12.64 14.38 -23.91
CA GLU A 472 12.99 14.47 -25.33
C GLU A 472 12.11 13.58 -26.22
N LEU A 473 11.74 12.37 -25.77
CA LEU A 473 10.77 11.56 -26.49
C LEU A 473 9.38 12.21 -26.45
N ALA A 474 8.93 12.72 -25.30
CA ALA A 474 7.65 13.41 -25.19
C ALA A 474 7.52 14.55 -26.22
N LYS A 475 8.53 15.40 -26.36
CA LYS A 475 8.59 16.50 -27.36
C LYS A 475 8.27 16.04 -28.80
N THR A 476 8.57 14.80 -29.14
CA THR A 476 8.35 14.22 -30.49
C THR A 476 7.29 13.12 -30.54
N TRP A 477 6.68 12.77 -29.40
CA TRP A 477 5.77 11.63 -29.28
C TRP A 477 4.50 11.81 -30.11
N LYS A 478 4.28 10.88 -31.04
CA LYS A 478 3.02 10.73 -31.77
C LYS A 478 2.05 9.94 -30.89
N LYS A 479 0.96 10.60 -30.45
CA LYS A 479 -0.08 9.98 -29.62
C LYS A 479 -0.62 8.68 -30.23
N VAL A 480 -0.87 7.69 -29.37
CA VAL A 480 -1.51 6.42 -29.76
C VAL A 480 -3.00 6.62 -30.06
N LYS A 481 -3.57 5.70 -30.86
CA LYS A 481 -5.02 5.62 -31.07
C LYS A 481 -5.74 5.29 -29.74
N PRO A 482 -7.06 5.50 -29.63
CA PRO A 482 -7.84 5.10 -28.46
C PRO A 482 -7.69 3.61 -28.15
N GLN A 483 -7.99 3.22 -26.91
CA GLN A 483 -7.86 1.83 -26.47
C GLN A 483 -8.92 0.93 -27.12
N ALA A 484 -8.58 -0.34 -27.31
CA ALA A 484 -9.48 -1.44 -27.59
C ALA A 484 -9.12 -2.63 -26.68
N TRP A 485 -10.04 -3.59 -26.57
CA TRP A 485 -9.86 -4.77 -25.74
C TRP A 485 -10.59 -5.97 -26.34
N PHE A 486 -10.03 -7.16 -26.12
CA PHE A 486 -10.64 -8.45 -26.45
C PHE A 486 -10.67 -9.30 -25.19
N TYR A 487 -11.83 -9.90 -24.88
CA TYR A 487 -11.96 -10.87 -23.80
C TYR A 487 -12.25 -12.26 -24.38
N SER A 488 -11.58 -13.30 -23.88
CA SER A 488 -11.89 -14.70 -24.21
C SER A 488 -13.26 -15.10 -23.62
N PRO A 489 -13.89 -16.22 -24.04
CA PRO A 489 -14.84 -16.88 -23.14
C PRO A 489 -14.15 -17.30 -21.83
N TRP A 490 -14.93 -17.62 -20.80
CA TRP A 490 -14.44 -18.37 -19.64
C TRP A 490 -13.97 -19.77 -20.05
N LEU A 491 -12.86 -20.21 -19.46
CA LEU A 491 -12.16 -21.43 -19.87
C LEU A 491 -12.12 -22.43 -18.72
N HIS A 492 -13.19 -23.22 -18.59
CA HIS A 492 -13.32 -24.24 -17.56
C HIS A 492 -12.25 -25.32 -17.69
N VAL A 493 -11.48 -25.47 -16.61
CA VAL A 493 -10.44 -26.48 -16.43
C VAL A 493 -10.91 -27.55 -15.44
N LYS A 494 -11.36 -27.13 -14.24
CA LYS A 494 -11.95 -27.94 -13.17
C LYS A 494 -11.15 -29.23 -12.88
N LYS A 495 -9.83 -29.08 -12.62
CA LYS A 495 -8.87 -30.17 -12.32
C LYS A 495 -7.98 -29.86 -11.12
N GLU A 496 -7.55 -30.92 -10.41
CA GLU A 496 -6.53 -30.84 -9.36
C GLU A 496 -5.22 -30.27 -9.90
N ILE A 497 -4.53 -29.48 -9.07
CA ILE A 497 -3.24 -28.86 -9.39
C ILE A 497 -2.12 -29.85 -8.99
N PRO A 498 -1.17 -30.19 -9.90
CA PRO A 498 0.00 -31.00 -9.57
C PRO A 498 0.94 -30.30 -8.59
N GLN A 499 1.57 -31.11 -7.73
CA GLN A 499 2.58 -30.70 -6.75
C GLN A 499 4.01 -30.85 -7.29
N GLY A 500 4.91 -29.93 -6.90
CA GLY A 500 6.35 -30.00 -7.17
C GLY A 500 6.76 -29.54 -8.57
N ASP A 501 7.52 -30.37 -9.29
CA ASP A 501 8.09 -30.04 -10.60
C ASP A 501 7.08 -30.16 -11.77
N GLU A 502 5.84 -30.57 -11.49
CA GLU A 502 4.75 -30.67 -12.46
C GLU A 502 3.79 -29.46 -12.38
N GLY A 503 3.21 -29.10 -13.52
CA GLY A 503 2.22 -28.02 -13.63
C GLY A 503 1.04 -28.40 -14.52
N LEU A 504 -0.12 -27.82 -14.20
CA LEU A 504 -1.33 -27.93 -14.99
C LEU A 504 -1.32 -26.85 -16.08
N LYS A 505 -1.05 -27.28 -17.32
CA LYS A 505 -1.10 -26.41 -18.50
C LYS A 505 -2.54 -26.30 -19.01
N SER A 506 -3.00 -25.08 -19.26
CA SER A 506 -4.24 -24.74 -19.98
C SER A 506 -3.92 -23.81 -21.15
N THR A 507 -4.75 -23.77 -22.20
CA THR A 507 -4.43 -23.01 -23.43
C THR A 507 -5.67 -22.42 -24.10
N PHE A 508 -5.50 -21.25 -24.72
CA PHE A 508 -6.50 -20.59 -25.57
C PHE A 508 -5.87 -20.14 -26.90
N GLU A 509 -6.59 -20.24 -28.01
CA GLU A 509 -6.12 -19.77 -29.32
C GLU A 509 -6.84 -18.48 -29.71
N VAL A 510 -6.08 -17.38 -29.72
CA VAL A 510 -6.56 -16.05 -30.15
C VAL A 510 -6.34 -15.93 -31.65
N THR A 511 -7.43 -15.82 -32.41
CA THR A 511 -7.36 -15.72 -33.88
C THR A 511 -7.26 -14.26 -34.34
N GLU A 512 -6.73 -14.04 -35.55
CA GLU A 512 -6.63 -12.71 -36.15
C GLU A 512 -8.02 -12.07 -36.34
N ASP A 513 -9.05 -12.86 -36.62
CA ASP A 513 -10.41 -12.36 -36.85
C ASP A 513 -11.13 -11.96 -35.55
N MET A 514 -10.86 -12.65 -34.43
CA MET A 514 -11.30 -12.21 -33.09
C MET A 514 -10.78 -10.80 -32.76
N LEU A 515 -9.50 -10.53 -33.04
CA LEU A 515 -8.90 -9.22 -32.75
C LEU A 515 -9.38 -8.14 -33.73
N LYS A 516 -9.65 -8.47 -35.00
CA LYS A 516 -10.32 -7.56 -35.96
C LYS A 516 -11.73 -7.18 -35.50
N GLU A 517 -12.52 -8.14 -34.99
CA GLU A 517 -13.87 -7.88 -34.46
C GLU A 517 -13.81 -7.02 -33.18
N ALA A 518 -12.86 -7.30 -32.29
CA ALA A 518 -12.55 -6.49 -31.11
C ALA A 518 -11.92 -5.11 -31.44
N ASN A 519 -11.57 -4.85 -32.71
CA ASN A 519 -10.87 -3.66 -33.17
C ASN A 519 -9.49 -3.44 -32.49
N LEU A 520 -8.80 -4.51 -32.08
CA LEU A 520 -7.51 -4.48 -31.35
C LEU A 520 -6.34 -4.77 -32.31
N GLU A 521 -5.33 -3.89 -32.35
CA GLU A 521 -4.20 -3.96 -33.29
C GLU A 521 -2.93 -4.57 -32.69
N ARG A 522 -2.58 -4.14 -31.47
CA ARG A 522 -1.39 -4.55 -30.73
C ARG A 522 -1.60 -4.33 -29.24
N LEU A 523 -0.95 -5.15 -28.43
CA LEU A 523 -1.14 -5.18 -26.98
C LEU A 523 -0.42 -4.04 -26.24
N GLU A 524 -0.99 -3.68 -25.11
CA GLU A 524 -0.41 -2.84 -24.06
C GLU A 524 -0.31 -3.70 -22.79
N HIS A 525 -1.44 -3.90 -22.13
CA HIS A 525 -1.60 -4.77 -20.96
C HIS A 525 -2.25 -6.11 -21.34
N VAL A 526 -1.96 -7.14 -20.55
CA VAL A 526 -2.77 -8.36 -20.49
C VAL A 526 -3.20 -8.59 -19.05
N THR A 527 -4.47 -8.89 -18.83
CA THR A 527 -4.97 -9.33 -17.53
C THR A 527 -5.61 -10.71 -17.61
N VAL A 528 -5.57 -11.44 -16.50
CA VAL A 528 -6.14 -12.78 -16.38
C VAL A 528 -6.96 -12.84 -15.11
N THR A 529 -8.27 -12.96 -15.25
CA THR A 529 -9.19 -13.25 -14.13
C THR A 529 -9.19 -14.77 -13.90
N MET A 530 -9.08 -15.22 -12.63
CA MET A 530 -8.81 -16.61 -12.29
C MET A 530 -9.53 -17.09 -11.02
N ASN A 531 -10.10 -18.30 -11.09
CA ASN A 531 -10.67 -19.01 -9.96
C ASN A 531 -9.86 -20.28 -9.61
N VAL A 532 -9.29 -20.31 -8.41
CA VAL A 532 -8.45 -21.40 -7.89
C VAL A 532 -8.79 -21.65 -6.43
N LYS A 533 -9.26 -22.86 -6.10
CA LYS A 533 -9.49 -23.24 -4.69
C LYS A 533 -8.28 -23.99 -4.18
N HIS A 534 -7.60 -23.49 -3.15
CA HIS A 534 -6.40 -24.12 -2.57
C HIS A 534 -6.44 -24.03 -1.05
N THR A 535 -6.17 -25.14 -0.35
CA THR A 535 -6.10 -25.16 1.13
C THR A 535 -4.85 -24.46 1.70
N CYS A 536 -4.12 -23.74 0.85
CA CYS A 536 -2.91 -22.99 1.21
C CYS A 536 -2.51 -22.10 0.02
N ARG A 537 -3.00 -20.86 -0.02
CA ARG A 537 -2.90 -19.99 -1.20
C ARG A 537 -1.48 -19.65 -1.62
N GLY A 538 -0.58 -19.45 -0.65
CA GLY A 538 0.82 -19.07 -0.91
C GLY A 538 1.69 -20.12 -1.59
N ASP A 539 1.23 -21.36 -1.68
CA ASP A 539 1.99 -22.43 -2.31
C ASP A 539 1.73 -22.51 -3.83
N VAL A 540 0.69 -21.82 -4.32
CA VAL A 540 0.34 -21.74 -5.74
C VAL A 540 1.25 -20.77 -6.50
N SER A 541 1.73 -21.16 -7.69
CA SER A 541 2.34 -20.24 -8.66
C SER A 541 1.69 -20.35 -10.04
N VAL A 542 1.68 -19.25 -10.79
CA VAL A 542 1.04 -19.15 -12.11
C VAL A 542 1.92 -18.38 -13.10
N ASP A 543 2.24 -19.03 -14.21
CA ASP A 543 2.86 -18.40 -15.38
C ASP A 543 1.86 -18.24 -16.53
N LEU A 544 1.84 -17.05 -17.14
CA LEU A 544 1.23 -16.81 -18.45
C LEU A 544 2.33 -16.78 -19.51
N ILE A 545 2.17 -17.56 -20.58
CA ILE A 545 3.10 -17.64 -21.71
C ILE A 545 2.39 -17.21 -22.99
N SER A 546 2.94 -16.22 -23.68
CA SER A 546 2.37 -15.66 -24.90
C SER A 546 2.70 -16.47 -26.16
N PRO A 547 2.02 -16.21 -27.30
CA PRO A 547 2.36 -16.82 -28.58
C PRO A 547 3.82 -16.57 -29.04
N ALA A 548 4.45 -15.48 -28.58
CA ALA A 548 5.88 -15.21 -28.82
C ALA A 548 6.82 -16.02 -27.92
N GLY A 549 6.31 -16.73 -26.91
CA GLY A 549 7.09 -17.48 -25.92
C GLY A 549 7.63 -16.63 -24.76
N LEU A 550 7.15 -15.39 -24.61
CA LEU A 550 7.47 -14.57 -23.43
C LEU A 550 6.66 -15.07 -22.23
N VAL A 551 7.25 -15.04 -21.05
CA VAL A 551 6.69 -15.57 -19.80
C VAL A 551 6.45 -14.43 -18.81
N SER A 552 5.22 -14.33 -18.32
CA SER A 552 4.86 -13.47 -17.18
C SER A 552 4.62 -14.35 -15.95
N HIS A 553 5.41 -14.13 -14.90
CA HIS A 553 5.10 -14.66 -13.58
C HIS A 553 3.98 -13.79 -13.00
N ILE A 554 2.72 -14.23 -13.18
CA ILE A 554 1.55 -13.45 -12.75
C ILE A 554 1.20 -13.73 -11.29
N ALA A 555 1.50 -14.93 -10.80
CA ALA A 555 1.52 -15.25 -9.37
C ALA A 555 2.78 -16.06 -9.02
N THR A 556 3.48 -15.69 -7.94
CA THR A 556 4.60 -16.45 -7.39
C THR A 556 4.22 -17.06 -6.05
N THR A 557 4.93 -18.12 -5.65
CA THR A 557 4.90 -18.63 -4.27
C THR A 557 5.11 -17.48 -3.28
N ARG A 558 4.30 -17.43 -2.22
CA ARG A 558 4.47 -16.55 -1.06
C ARG A 558 4.47 -17.40 0.20
N GLY A 559 5.65 -17.73 0.73
CA GLY A 559 5.81 -18.70 1.82
C GLY A 559 5.04 -18.38 3.11
N MET A 560 4.68 -17.11 3.32
CA MET A 560 3.91 -16.63 4.47
C MET A 560 2.38 -16.70 4.28
N ASP A 561 1.87 -16.80 3.04
CA ASP A 561 0.44 -16.84 2.77
C ASP A 561 -0.12 -18.26 3.02
N LYS A 562 -0.95 -18.36 4.05
CA LYS A 562 -1.61 -19.59 4.51
C LYS A 562 -3.14 -19.48 4.54
N SER A 563 -3.70 -18.59 3.73
CA SER A 563 -5.14 -18.54 3.42
C SER A 563 -5.62 -19.85 2.78
N GLU A 564 -6.87 -20.25 3.05
CA GLU A 564 -7.56 -21.36 2.36
C GLU A 564 -8.60 -20.86 1.34
N ASP A 565 -8.70 -19.54 1.16
CA ASP A 565 -9.68 -18.87 0.29
C ASP A 565 -9.31 -19.05 -1.20
N GLY A 566 -8.02 -19.14 -1.49
CA GLY A 566 -7.51 -19.25 -2.86
C GLY A 566 -7.66 -17.97 -3.67
N TYR A 567 -7.95 -18.10 -4.97
CA TYR A 567 -8.25 -17.00 -5.88
C TYR A 567 -9.74 -17.05 -6.22
N ASP A 568 -10.44 -15.94 -5.97
CA ASP A 568 -11.89 -15.75 -6.13
C ASP A 568 -12.08 -14.48 -6.98
N ASP A 569 -12.42 -14.66 -8.26
CA ASP A 569 -12.41 -13.69 -9.37
C ASP A 569 -11.22 -12.70 -9.38
N TRP A 570 -10.05 -13.16 -8.90
CA TRP A 570 -8.87 -12.32 -8.87
C TRP A 570 -8.32 -12.09 -10.26
N THR A 571 -8.04 -10.83 -10.57
CA THR A 571 -7.47 -10.41 -11.85
C THR A 571 -6.01 -10.02 -11.68
N PHE A 572 -5.10 -10.87 -12.16
CA PHE A 572 -3.68 -10.55 -12.28
C PHE A 572 -3.40 -9.72 -13.55
N MET A 573 -2.29 -8.99 -13.59
CA MET A 573 -1.89 -8.13 -14.72
C MET A 573 -0.44 -8.34 -15.13
N THR A 574 -0.14 -8.12 -16.41
CA THR A 574 1.22 -8.09 -16.93
C THR A 574 1.40 -7.04 -18.05
N VAL A 575 2.56 -6.38 -18.01
CA VAL A 575 3.05 -5.49 -19.08
C VAL A 575 4.15 -6.14 -19.95
N VAL A 576 4.58 -7.38 -19.66
CA VAL A 576 5.63 -8.10 -20.43
C VAL A 576 5.32 -8.16 -21.93
N HIS A 577 4.04 -8.32 -22.25
CA HIS A 577 3.52 -8.58 -23.60
C HIS A 577 3.29 -7.30 -24.43
N TRP A 578 3.71 -6.13 -23.94
CA TRP A 578 3.50 -4.86 -24.63
C TRP A 578 4.08 -4.89 -26.06
N GLY A 579 3.26 -4.51 -27.03
CA GLY A 579 3.59 -4.51 -28.45
C GLY A 579 3.52 -5.86 -29.16
N GLU A 580 3.16 -6.96 -28.49
CA GLU A 580 2.77 -8.20 -29.18
C GLU A 580 1.48 -8.00 -30.00
N SER A 581 1.26 -8.82 -31.03
CA SER A 581 0.00 -8.81 -31.80
C SER A 581 -1.16 -9.53 -31.10
N GLY A 582 -0.87 -10.32 -30.06
CA GLY A 582 -1.84 -11.14 -29.33
C GLY A 582 -2.32 -12.40 -30.06
N VAL A 583 -2.07 -12.54 -31.38
CA VAL A 583 -2.53 -13.68 -32.20
C VAL A 583 -1.71 -14.95 -31.93
N GLY A 584 -2.40 -16.07 -31.70
CA GLY A 584 -1.82 -17.41 -31.52
C GLY A 584 -2.24 -18.07 -30.20
N THR A 585 -1.52 -19.12 -29.81
CA THR A 585 -1.82 -19.89 -28.59
C THR A 585 -1.24 -19.24 -27.34
N TRP A 586 -2.12 -18.69 -26.50
CA TRP A 586 -1.81 -18.33 -25.12
C TRP A 586 -1.82 -19.58 -24.25
N THR A 587 -0.86 -19.69 -23.34
CA THR A 587 -0.70 -20.81 -22.41
C THR A 587 -0.68 -20.29 -20.98
N LEU A 588 -1.48 -20.88 -20.10
CA LEU A 588 -1.39 -20.68 -18.65
C LEU A 588 -0.82 -21.95 -18.00
N VAL A 589 0.06 -21.83 -17.02
CA VAL A 589 0.59 -22.96 -16.24
C VAL A 589 0.43 -22.67 -14.75
N VAL A 590 -0.43 -23.46 -14.09
CA VAL A 590 -0.69 -23.38 -12.64
C VAL A 590 0.03 -24.54 -11.94
N ARG A 591 0.70 -24.27 -10.81
CA ARG A 591 1.46 -25.26 -10.02
C ARG A 591 1.16 -25.12 -8.54
N ASP A 592 1.24 -26.22 -7.81
CA ASP A 592 1.49 -26.21 -6.36
C ASP A 592 3.00 -26.44 -6.16
N THR A 593 3.68 -25.45 -5.58
CA THR A 593 5.14 -25.44 -5.42
C THR A 593 5.61 -26.15 -4.15
N LYS A 594 4.69 -26.74 -3.38
CA LYS A 594 5.00 -27.64 -2.25
C LYS A 594 4.61 -29.08 -2.56
N VAL A 595 5.04 -29.98 -1.68
CA VAL A 595 4.74 -31.42 -1.75
C VAL A 595 4.39 -31.86 -0.32
N ASP A 596 3.18 -31.54 0.11
CA ASP A 596 2.64 -31.84 1.44
C ASP A 596 1.14 -32.21 1.37
N ASP A 597 0.39 -32.05 2.46
CA ASP A 597 -1.03 -32.39 2.53
C ASP A 597 -1.96 -31.30 1.99
N LYS A 598 -1.44 -30.11 1.67
CA LYS A 598 -2.20 -29.01 1.06
C LYS A 598 -2.39 -29.26 -0.43
N LYS A 599 -3.57 -28.90 -0.95
CA LYS A 599 -3.98 -29.17 -2.33
C LYS A 599 -4.96 -28.12 -2.84
N GLY A 600 -5.15 -28.11 -4.15
CA GLY A 600 -6.23 -27.36 -4.76
C GLY A 600 -6.66 -27.80 -6.15
N THR A 601 -7.66 -27.10 -6.66
CA THR A 601 -8.28 -27.30 -7.96
C THR A 601 -8.30 -25.98 -8.72
N PHE A 602 -7.75 -25.98 -9.93
CA PHE A 602 -7.89 -24.87 -10.87
C PHE A 602 -9.27 -24.98 -11.52
N ILE A 603 -10.13 -23.98 -11.29
CA ILE A 603 -11.55 -24.00 -11.69
C ILE A 603 -11.68 -23.50 -13.13
N ASP A 604 -11.38 -22.22 -13.36
CA ASP A 604 -11.43 -21.54 -14.65
C ASP A 604 -10.58 -20.26 -14.66
N TRP A 605 -10.42 -19.71 -15.86
CA TRP A 605 -9.73 -18.46 -16.14
C TRP A 605 -10.35 -17.75 -17.34
N HIS A 606 -10.10 -16.45 -17.42
CA HIS A 606 -10.66 -15.55 -18.43
C HIS A 606 -9.58 -14.53 -18.84
N LEU A 607 -9.17 -14.60 -20.12
CA LEU A 607 -8.06 -13.82 -20.67
C LEU A 607 -8.60 -12.51 -21.25
N LYS A 608 -8.15 -11.38 -20.70
CA LYS A 608 -8.54 -10.03 -21.09
C LYS A 608 -7.30 -9.33 -21.70
N LEU A 609 -7.31 -9.16 -23.03
CA LEU A 609 -6.26 -8.50 -23.81
C LEU A 609 -6.60 -7.03 -24.03
N TRP A 610 -5.66 -6.12 -23.76
CA TRP A 610 -5.85 -4.67 -23.87
C TRP A 610 -4.82 -4.05 -24.81
N GLY A 611 -5.17 -2.99 -25.52
CA GLY A 611 -4.18 -2.28 -26.32
C GLY A 611 -4.69 -1.22 -27.29
N GLU A 612 -3.89 -0.93 -28.31
CA GLU A 612 -4.19 0.12 -29.29
C GLU A 612 -5.23 -0.35 -30.31
N SER A 613 -6.25 0.47 -30.58
CA SER A 613 -7.29 0.14 -31.55
C SER A 613 -6.79 0.17 -33.00
N ILE A 614 -7.29 -0.73 -33.87
CA ILE A 614 -7.01 -0.71 -35.33
C ILE A 614 -7.55 0.59 -35.93
N ASP A 615 -8.85 0.83 -35.74
CA ASP A 615 -9.56 2.01 -36.22
C ASP A 615 -10.09 2.84 -35.05
N ALA A 616 -9.49 4.02 -34.85
CA ALA A 616 -9.86 4.97 -33.81
C ALA A 616 -11.33 5.44 -33.90
N SER A 617 -11.96 5.40 -35.08
CA SER A 617 -13.37 5.79 -35.25
C SER A 617 -14.37 4.72 -34.80
N LYS A 618 -13.90 3.49 -34.54
CA LYS A 618 -14.70 2.37 -34.02
C LYS A 618 -14.44 2.06 -32.54
N ALA A 619 -13.47 2.73 -31.92
CA ALA A 619 -13.17 2.56 -30.50
C ALA A 619 -14.37 2.97 -29.64
N LYS A 620 -14.59 2.23 -28.55
CA LYS A 620 -15.69 2.44 -27.61
C LYS A 620 -15.12 2.93 -26.28
N GLN A 621 -15.92 3.66 -25.52
CA GLN A 621 -15.62 3.92 -24.11
C GLN A 621 -15.83 2.63 -23.31
N LEU A 622 -14.89 2.27 -22.42
CA LEU A 622 -15.05 1.11 -21.54
C LEU A 622 -16.23 1.36 -20.58
N PRO A 623 -17.17 0.43 -20.41
CA PRO A 623 -18.27 0.62 -19.45
C PRO A 623 -17.75 0.73 -18.02
N MET A 624 -18.53 1.39 -17.15
CA MET A 624 -18.27 1.39 -15.71
C MET A 624 -18.42 -0.04 -15.17
N PRO A 625 -17.45 -0.56 -14.39
CA PRO A 625 -17.51 -1.93 -13.89
C PRO A 625 -18.68 -2.13 -12.93
N SER A 626 -19.16 -3.35 -12.82
CA SER A 626 -20.20 -3.79 -11.89
C SER A 626 -19.77 -5.01 -11.07
N ASP A 627 -20.52 -5.28 -10.00
CA ASP A 627 -20.30 -6.50 -9.19
C ASP A 627 -20.81 -7.75 -9.93
N GLU A 628 -21.58 -7.58 -11.02
CA GLU A 628 -22.17 -8.63 -11.86
C GLU A 628 -21.32 -8.82 -13.17
N ASP A 629 -20.07 -8.31 -13.23
CA ASP A 629 -19.22 -8.31 -14.45
C ASP A 629 -18.56 -9.67 -14.77
N ASP A 630 -18.23 -10.46 -13.74
CA ASP A 630 -17.59 -11.79 -13.85
C ASP A 630 -18.56 -12.92 -13.38
N ASP A 631 -19.83 -12.57 -13.08
CA ASP A 631 -20.95 -13.47 -12.70
C ASP A 631 -21.28 -14.52 -13.79
N ASP A 632 -20.82 -14.31 -15.03
CA ASP A 632 -21.07 -15.23 -16.15
C ASP A 632 -20.10 -16.41 -16.21
N HIS A 633 -19.14 -16.54 -15.27
CA HIS A 633 -18.20 -17.65 -15.24
C HIS A 633 -18.86 -19.03 -15.11
N ASP A 634 -20.06 -19.13 -14.53
CA ASP A 634 -20.80 -20.41 -14.44
C ASP A 634 -21.55 -20.75 -15.77
N VAL A 635 -21.58 -19.83 -16.74
CA VAL A 635 -22.17 -20.05 -18.07
C VAL A 635 -21.22 -20.88 -18.94
N ILE A 636 -21.49 -22.20 -19.01
CA ILE A 636 -20.73 -23.13 -19.83
C ILE A 636 -20.93 -22.84 -21.33
N ALA A 637 -20.09 -21.96 -21.88
CA ALA A 637 -19.79 -21.94 -23.30
C ALA A 637 -19.25 -23.30 -23.75
N THR A 638 -19.42 -23.66 -25.03
CA THR A 638 -19.14 -25.02 -25.56
C THR A 638 -17.63 -25.35 -25.70
N THR A 639 -16.78 -24.73 -24.89
CA THR A 639 -15.34 -24.60 -25.08
C THR A 639 -14.55 -25.08 -23.85
N THR A 640 -14.71 -26.36 -23.49
CA THR A 640 -13.90 -26.96 -22.41
C THR A 640 -12.41 -26.88 -22.76
N ALA A 641 -11.61 -26.26 -21.90
CA ALA A 641 -10.18 -26.09 -22.15
C ALA A 641 -9.45 -27.45 -22.07
N SER A 642 -8.61 -27.74 -23.06
CA SER A 642 -7.82 -28.98 -23.10
C SER A 642 -6.61 -28.91 -22.15
N ALA A 643 -6.87 -28.98 -20.85
CA ALA A 643 -5.83 -28.91 -19.84
C ALA A 643 -5.04 -30.22 -19.70
N ALA A 644 -3.71 -30.14 -19.62
CA ALA A 644 -2.78 -31.27 -19.57
C ALA A 644 -1.65 -31.03 -18.57
N THR A 645 -1.13 -32.10 -17.96
CA THR A 645 0.05 -32.02 -17.09
C THR A 645 1.32 -31.84 -17.91
N THR A 646 2.24 -31.00 -17.45
CA THR A 646 3.59 -30.82 -18.00
C THR A 646 4.61 -30.76 -16.88
N SER A 647 5.76 -31.40 -17.03
CA SER A 647 6.94 -31.08 -16.24
C SER A 647 7.69 -29.91 -16.87
N LEU A 648 8.35 -29.10 -16.04
CA LEU A 648 9.13 -27.92 -16.44
C LEU A 648 10.37 -27.79 -15.53
N PRO A 649 11.41 -27.04 -15.93
CA PRO A 649 12.50 -26.71 -15.00
C PRO A 649 11.96 -25.94 -13.78
N PRO A 650 12.57 -26.11 -12.60
CA PRO A 650 12.12 -25.45 -11.37
C PRO A 650 12.23 -23.93 -11.50
N GLN A 651 11.27 -23.20 -10.94
CA GLN A 651 11.36 -21.74 -10.85
C GLN A 651 12.53 -21.33 -9.96
N THR A 652 13.33 -20.39 -10.46
CA THR A 652 14.52 -19.81 -9.85
C THR A 652 14.15 -18.86 -8.70
N ASN A 653 13.69 -19.44 -7.60
CA ASN A 653 13.70 -18.80 -6.28
C ASN A 653 15.16 -18.69 -5.79
N THR A 654 15.93 -17.81 -6.45
CA THR A 654 17.33 -17.52 -6.17
C THR A 654 17.48 -17.06 -4.72
N PRO A 655 18.08 -17.87 -3.82
CA PRO A 655 18.37 -17.42 -2.47
C PRO A 655 19.44 -16.31 -2.56
N VAL A 656 19.41 -15.34 -1.65
CA VAL A 656 20.44 -14.30 -1.56
C VAL A 656 21.81 -14.98 -1.54
N ALA A 657 22.67 -14.64 -2.51
CA ALA A 657 23.90 -15.38 -2.77
C ALA A 657 24.81 -15.41 -1.54
N SER A 658 24.93 -16.59 -0.92
CA SER A 658 25.90 -16.84 0.13
C SER A 658 27.29 -16.81 -0.50
N VAL A 659 28.01 -15.70 -0.31
CA VAL A 659 29.36 -15.51 -0.84
C VAL A 659 30.27 -16.62 -0.32
N GLU A 660 30.66 -17.55 -1.20
CA GLU A 660 31.72 -18.50 -0.92
C GLU A 660 33.03 -17.71 -0.72
N VAL A 661 33.58 -17.74 0.49
CA VAL A 661 34.84 -17.07 0.81
C VAL A 661 35.97 -17.77 0.05
N PRO A 662 36.66 -17.10 -0.90
CA PRO A 662 37.75 -17.73 -1.64
C PRO A 662 38.94 -17.96 -0.69
N SER A 663 39.36 -19.21 -0.51
CA SER A 663 40.45 -19.55 0.42
C SER A 663 41.83 -19.30 -0.20
N ASP A 664 42.32 -18.07 -0.17
CA ASP A 664 43.56 -17.61 -0.79
C ASP A 664 44.82 -17.88 0.06
N HIS A 665 45.01 -19.11 0.53
CA HIS A 665 46.24 -19.52 1.21
C HIS A 665 47.30 -20.06 0.22
N PRO A 666 48.44 -19.37 0.00
CA PRO A 666 49.48 -19.82 -0.92
C PRO A 666 50.24 -21.05 -0.38
N GLU A 667 50.43 -22.05 -1.24
CA GLU A 667 51.06 -23.34 -0.87
C GLU A 667 52.50 -23.22 -0.36
N ARG A 668 52.88 -24.13 0.55
CA ARG A 668 54.27 -24.39 0.95
C ARG A 668 54.61 -25.88 0.79
N PRO A 669 55.55 -26.28 -0.07
CA PRO A 669 55.60 -27.67 -0.58
C PRO A 669 56.55 -28.62 0.16
N THR A 670 56.13 -29.88 0.34
CA THR A 670 56.92 -31.14 0.21
C THR A 670 55.96 -32.34 0.35
N LYS A 671 55.72 -33.15 -0.69
CA LYS A 671 56.47 -34.35 -1.18
C LYS A 671 56.09 -35.69 -0.49
N PRO A 672 56.18 -36.86 -1.17
CA PRO A 672 54.94 -37.61 -1.45
C PRO A 672 54.99 -39.14 -1.26
N SER A 673 53.81 -39.78 -1.26
CA SER A 673 53.60 -41.21 -1.54
C SER A 673 52.25 -41.46 -2.23
N LYS A 674 52.01 -42.68 -2.72
CA LYS A 674 50.98 -43.05 -3.73
C LYS A 674 50.60 -44.55 -3.54
N PRO A 675 49.61 -45.06 -4.30
CA PRO A 675 48.17 -45.12 -4.02
C PRO A 675 47.84 -46.31 -3.07
N THR A 676 46.61 -46.83 -2.87
CA THR A 676 45.79 -47.64 -3.82
C THR A 676 44.49 -48.05 -3.11
N ASP A 677 43.39 -48.17 -3.86
CA ASP A 677 42.14 -48.86 -3.46
C ASP A 677 42.20 -50.33 -3.97
N PRO A 678 41.72 -51.34 -3.22
CA PRO A 678 40.34 -51.79 -3.49
C PRO A 678 39.56 -52.31 -2.27
N SER A 679 38.23 -52.31 -2.41
CA SER A 679 37.28 -53.06 -1.58
C SER A 679 37.51 -54.58 -1.54
N GLN A 680 37.30 -55.22 -0.38
CA GLN A 680 36.37 -56.37 -0.14
C GLN A 680 36.70 -57.16 1.14
N THR A 681 35.65 -57.53 1.92
CA THR A 681 35.53 -58.73 2.80
C THR A 681 36.54 -58.96 3.95
N ALA A 682 36.19 -59.58 5.09
CA ALA A 682 34.88 -60.03 5.61
C ALA A 682 34.87 -60.11 7.16
N ALA A 683 33.66 -60.19 7.69
CA ALA A 683 33.25 -60.14 9.09
C ALA A 683 33.61 -61.34 10.01
N THR A 684 33.66 -61.04 11.30
CA THR A 684 33.31 -61.91 12.47
C THR A 684 33.02 -60.96 13.65
N VAL A 685 32.11 -61.17 14.62
CA VAL A 685 31.26 -62.29 15.09
C VAL A 685 29.90 -61.62 15.48
N ILE A 686 28.69 -61.98 15.04
CA ILE A 686 27.86 -63.19 15.34
C ILE A 686 27.68 -63.39 16.86
N ALA A 687 26.49 -63.51 17.48
CA ALA A 687 25.07 -63.44 17.08
C ALA A 687 24.25 -62.91 18.30
N SER A 688 23.17 -62.11 18.16
CA SER A 688 21.75 -62.47 17.86
C SER A 688 21.03 -63.27 18.97
N PRO A 689 19.68 -63.33 19.05
CA PRO A 689 18.60 -62.54 18.39
C PRO A 689 17.85 -61.64 19.42
N SER A 690 16.97 -60.66 19.12
CA SER A 690 16.13 -60.26 17.97
C SER A 690 14.63 -60.61 18.11
N ALA A 691 13.78 -59.57 17.97
CA ALA A 691 12.32 -59.60 17.68
C ALA A 691 11.37 -60.29 18.69
N ALA A 692 10.05 -60.08 18.68
CA ALA A 692 9.15 -58.93 18.37
C ALA A 692 7.69 -59.42 18.61
N GLU A 693 6.69 -58.54 18.44
CA GLU A 693 5.25 -58.84 18.32
C GLU A 693 4.53 -59.39 19.58
N GLY A 694 3.18 -59.30 19.57
CA GLY A 694 2.28 -59.86 20.59
C GLY A 694 1.46 -58.83 21.36
N GLU A 695 0.14 -58.78 21.12
CA GLU A 695 -0.81 -57.92 21.83
C GLU A 695 -1.49 -58.61 23.04
N ASP A 696 -2.03 -57.77 23.93
CA ASP A 696 -3.18 -58.00 24.85
C ASP A 696 -3.03 -58.97 26.06
N GLY A 697 -3.88 -58.75 27.08
CA GLY A 697 -4.29 -59.80 28.04
C GLY A 697 -3.88 -59.68 29.53
N THR A 698 -4.75 -59.07 30.35
CA THR A 698 -5.06 -59.46 31.76
C THR A 698 -3.96 -59.52 32.87
N VAL A 699 -3.76 -58.37 33.54
CA VAL A 699 -4.04 -58.14 34.99
C VAL A 699 -3.95 -59.30 36.02
N THR A 700 -3.06 -59.18 37.03
CA THR A 700 -3.29 -59.30 38.51
C THR A 700 -1.93 -59.29 39.28
N THR A 701 -1.51 -58.23 40.00
CA THR A 701 -1.78 -57.78 41.40
C THR A 701 -1.14 -58.58 42.56
N ALA A 702 -0.13 -57.99 43.24
CA ALA A 702 0.26 -58.03 44.68
C ALA A 702 1.67 -57.37 44.81
N GLU A 703 2.00 -56.42 45.68
CA GLU A 703 1.94 -56.32 47.17
C GLU A 703 2.92 -57.27 47.90
N SER A 704 3.66 -56.89 48.96
CA SER A 704 3.61 -55.70 49.85
C SER A 704 5.00 -55.29 50.46
N ALA A 705 5.05 -54.18 51.21
CA ALA A 705 6.19 -53.69 52.04
C ALA A 705 6.06 -54.17 53.52
N PRO A 706 6.51 -53.49 54.63
CA PRO A 706 7.56 -52.47 54.90
C PRO A 706 8.40 -52.72 56.21
N ASP A 707 9.30 -51.79 56.63
CA ASP A 707 9.62 -51.39 58.05
C ASP A 707 10.79 -50.35 58.12
N GLY A 708 10.98 -49.47 59.12
CA GLY A 708 10.11 -49.06 60.25
C GLY A 708 10.77 -48.15 61.35
N THR A 709 10.15 -47.01 61.71
CA THR A 709 10.29 -46.18 62.97
C THR A 709 11.64 -45.44 63.25
N THR A 710 11.78 -44.36 64.07
CA THR A 710 11.10 -43.84 65.29
C THR A 710 11.01 -42.28 65.36
N THR A 711 10.40 -41.69 66.42
CA THR A 711 10.09 -40.23 66.55
C THR A 711 10.13 -39.67 67.99
N THR A 712 9.85 -38.36 68.15
CA THR A 712 9.82 -37.50 69.39
C THR A 712 11.21 -37.02 69.88
N GLU A 713 11.43 -35.82 70.44
CA GLU A 713 10.69 -34.53 70.56
C GLU A 713 11.71 -33.42 70.97
N SER A 714 11.48 -32.09 71.02
CA SER A 714 10.35 -31.18 70.74
C SER A 714 10.90 -29.76 70.36
N SER A 715 10.06 -28.81 69.91
CA SER A 715 10.41 -27.39 69.67
C SER A 715 9.15 -26.54 69.41
N TRP A 716 9.13 -25.25 69.82
CA TRP A 716 8.01 -24.34 69.51
C TRP A 716 8.05 -23.72 68.10
N ALA A 717 9.23 -23.71 67.45
CA ALA A 717 9.36 -23.35 66.05
C ALA A 717 9.12 -24.59 65.17
N PRO A 718 8.38 -24.48 64.05
CA PRO A 718 8.07 -25.61 63.17
C PRO A 718 9.35 -26.20 62.55
N PRO A 719 9.39 -27.52 62.27
CA PRO A 719 10.62 -28.28 62.04
C PRO A 719 11.40 -27.95 60.75
N PHE A 720 10.88 -27.06 59.89
CA PHE A 720 11.58 -26.57 58.71
C PHE A 720 12.36 -25.26 58.95
N LEU A 721 12.24 -24.64 60.14
CA LEU A 721 12.93 -23.39 60.48
C LEU A 721 14.23 -23.65 61.26
N PRO A 722 15.40 -23.16 60.79
CA PRO A 722 16.69 -23.45 61.41
C PRO A 722 16.85 -22.83 62.81
N SER A 723 17.56 -23.56 63.68
CA SER A 723 17.92 -23.16 65.04
C SER A 723 19.39 -22.72 65.10
N PHE A 724 19.61 -21.41 65.22
CA PHE A 724 20.94 -20.79 65.09
C PHE A 724 21.82 -20.83 66.37
N GLY A 725 21.53 -21.73 67.32
CA GLY A 725 22.31 -21.88 68.58
C GLY A 725 22.30 -20.68 69.53
N VAL A 726 21.51 -19.65 69.24
CA VAL A 726 21.38 -18.40 70.01
C VAL A 726 20.18 -18.42 70.97
N SER A 727 20.09 -17.44 71.86
CA SER A 727 18.97 -17.36 72.81
C SER A 727 17.60 -17.25 72.11
N PRO A 728 16.49 -17.75 72.73
CA PRO A 728 15.15 -17.64 72.14
C PRO A 728 14.74 -16.20 71.78
N ARG A 729 15.22 -15.20 72.53
CA ARG A 729 15.01 -13.77 72.23
C ARG A 729 15.75 -13.33 70.97
N THR A 730 16.95 -13.84 70.74
CA THR A 730 17.73 -13.57 69.52
C THR A 730 17.09 -14.21 68.29
N GLN A 731 16.58 -15.45 68.43
CA GLN A 731 15.86 -16.13 67.36
C GLN A 731 14.55 -15.42 66.99
N ALA A 732 13.83 -14.85 67.97
CA ALA A 732 12.66 -14.02 67.71
C ALA A 732 12.99 -12.75 66.90
N TRP A 733 14.11 -12.07 67.20
CA TRP A 733 14.58 -10.93 66.41
C TRP A 733 14.91 -11.28 64.95
N ILE A 734 15.52 -12.45 64.70
CA ILE A 734 15.81 -12.91 63.34
C ILE A 734 14.51 -13.04 62.51
N TYR A 735 13.46 -13.65 63.08
CA TYR A 735 12.17 -13.78 62.39
C TYR A 735 11.40 -12.45 62.29
N GLY A 736 11.55 -11.54 63.25
CA GLY A 736 11.04 -10.17 63.15
C GLY A 736 11.64 -9.38 61.97
N SER A 737 12.97 -9.44 61.81
CA SER A 737 13.67 -8.85 60.66
C SER A 737 13.24 -9.46 59.33
N LEU A 738 12.99 -10.78 59.31
CA LEU A 738 12.50 -11.49 58.12
C LEU A 738 11.07 -11.05 57.76
N GLY A 739 10.22 -10.78 58.76
CA GLY A 739 8.91 -10.15 58.56
C GLY A 739 8.99 -8.74 57.94
N LEU A 740 9.95 -7.91 58.38
CA LEU A 740 10.20 -6.59 57.76
C LEU A 740 10.66 -6.70 56.30
N ILE A 741 11.47 -7.71 55.96
CA ILE A 741 11.86 -7.99 54.56
C ILE A 741 10.63 -8.38 53.73
N VAL A 742 9.71 -9.19 54.27
CA VAL A 742 8.44 -9.51 53.60
C VAL A 742 7.60 -8.25 53.36
N VAL A 743 7.48 -7.36 54.35
CA VAL A 743 6.77 -6.06 54.18
C VAL A 743 7.40 -5.21 53.08
N PHE A 744 8.75 -5.14 53.01
CA PHE A 744 9.45 -4.45 51.93
C PHE A 744 9.17 -5.09 50.55
N CYS A 745 9.20 -6.42 50.46
CA CYS A 745 8.85 -7.13 49.23
C CYS A 745 7.38 -6.94 48.82
N CYS A 746 6.44 -6.83 49.76
CA CYS A 746 5.05 -6.47 49.49
C CYS A 746 4.93 -5.03 48.95
N GLY A 747 5.69 -4.07 49.50
CA GLY A 747 5.77 -2.71 48.96
C GLY A 747 6.33 -2.67 47.54
N LEU A 748 7.39 -3.43 47.27
CA LEU A 748 7.94 -3.61 45.92
C LEU A 748 6.92 -4.27 44.97
N GLY A 749 6.13 -5.23 45.46
CA GLY A 749 5.02 -5.83 44.74
C GLY A 749 3.91 -4.82 44.39
N GLY A 750 3.58 -3.90 45.31
CA GLY A 750 2.65 -2.79 45.06
C GLY A 750 3.18 -1.81 44.01
N TRP A 751 4.48 -1.50 44.04
CA TRP A 751 5.14 -0.70 42.99
C TRP A 751 5.14 -1.41 41.64
N LEU A 752 5.41 -2.72 41.59
CA LEU A 752 5.30 -3.54 40.38
C LEU A 752 3.86 -3.64 39.85
N TRP A 753 2.85 -3.68 40.73
CA TRP A 753 1.44 -3.62 40.35
C TRP A 753 1.09 -2.26 39.73
N TRP A 754 1.56 -1.16 40.30
CA TRP A 754 1.41 0.18 39.72
C TRP A 754 2.13 0.31 38.38
N ALA A 755 3.35 -0.22 38.25
CA ALA A 755 4.08 -0.29 36.99
C ALA A 755 3.38 -1.17 35.94
N ARG A 756 2.74 -2.28 36.35
CA ARG A 756 1.87 -3.10 35.49
C ARG A 756 0.60 -2.34 35.07
N ARG A 757 0.02 -1.53 35.96
CA ARG A 757 -1.10 -0.63 35.63
C ARG A 757 -0.69 0.47 34.64
N LYS A 758 0.56 0.93 34.69
CA LYS A 758 1.16 1.79 33.65
C LYS A 758 1.39 1.05 32.33
N ARG A 759 1.79 -0.23 32.35
CA ARG A 759 1.85 -1.08 31.13
C ARG A 759 0.48 -1.34 30.51
N LEU A 760 -0.57 -1.56 31.32
CA LEU A 760 -1.96 -1.66 30.83
C LEU A 760 -2.49 -0.35 30.22
N ARG A 761 -1.81 0.78 30.42
CA ARG A 761 -2.07 2.04 29.72
C ARG A 761 -1.32 2.16 28.38
N ASN A 762 -0.42 1.22 28.09
CA ASN A 762 0.26 1.04 26.82
C ASN A 762 -0.29 -0.24 26.15
N ASN A 763 -1.55 -0.15 25.66
CA ASN A 763 -2.29 -1.18 24.92
C ASN A 763 -2.78 -2.42 25.73
N PRO A 764 -3.84 -3.14 25.27
CA PRO A 764 -5.05 -2.65 24.55
C PRO A 764 -6.38 -3.28 25.07
N HIS A 765 -7.47 -2.99 24.35
CA HIS A 765 -8.80 -3.64 24.35
C HIS A 765 -9.85 -3.27 25.41
N ASP A 766 -11.05 -2.96 24.91
CA ASP A 766 -12.17 -3.90 25.05
C ASP A 766 -12.40 -4.63 23.69
N ARG A 767 -13.14 -5.73 23.67
CA ARG A 767 -13.31 -6.61 22.49
C ARG A 767 -14.66 -6.45 21.80
N TYR A 768 -14.66 -6.67 20.48
CA TYR A 768 -15.72 -7.46 19.84
C TYR A 768 -15.08 -8.68 19.20
N GLU A 769 -15.50 -9.85 19.67
CA GLU A 769 -15.00 -11.17 19.30
C GLU A 769 -16.21 -11.92 18.76
N PHE A 770 -16.22 -12.17 17.45
CA PHE A 770 -17.26 -12.95 16.77
C PHE A 770 -16.62 -14.22 16.24
N GLU A 771 -17.27 -15.36 16.50
CA GLU A 771 -16.92 -16.63 15.88
C GLU A 771 -17.17 -16.55 14.36
N PRO A 772 -16.28 -17.12 13.52
CA PRO A 772 -16.55 -17.22 12.09
C PRO A 772 -17.70 -18.22 11.86
N LEU A 773 -18.84 -17.73 11.36
CA LEU A 773 -19.91 -18.58 10.87
C LEU A 773 -19.56 -19.08 9.46
N ASN A 774 -19.49 -20.41 9.30
CA ASN A 774 -19.26 -21.04 8.00
C ASN A 774 -20.38 -20.66 7.00
N PRO A 775 -20.06 -20.33 5.74
CA PRO A 775 -21.05 -20.05 4.71
C PRO A 775 -21.63 -21.35 4.12
N SER A 776 -22.40 -22.11 4.92
CA SER A 776 -23.13 -23.32 4.47
C SER A 776 -24.64 -23.27 4.73
N ASP A 777 -25.09 -22.58 5.77
CA ASP A 777 -26.47 -22.71 6.28
C ASP A 777 -27.38 -21.61 5.74
N SER A 778 -27.69 -21.67 4.43
CA SER A 778 -28.67 -20.77 3.78
C SER A 778 -29.80 -21.46 3.00
N GLU A 779 -29.89 -22.79 3.03
CA GLU A 779 -31.03 -23.54 2.46
C GLU A 779 -31.81 -24.39 3.48
N GLY A 780 -33.15 -24.25 3.45
CA GLY A 780 -34.07 -25.38 3.60
C GLY A 780 -34.37 -25.92 5.00
N LEU A 781 -35.22 -25.23 5.78
CA LEU A 781 -36.06 -25.91 6.79
C LEU A 781 -37.55 -25.59 6.64
N ASN A 782 -38.31 -26.62 6.30
CA ASN A 782 -39.77 -26.67 6.36
C ASN A 782 -40.18 -28.02 6.98
N SER A 783 -41.18 -28.03 7.88
CA SER A 783 -41.48 -29.11 8.85
C SER A 783 -40.36 -29.38 9.89
N GLY A 784 -40.60 -29.93 11.08
CA GLY A 784 -41.87 -30.27 11.72
C GLY A 784 -41.74 -31.19 12.94
N SER A 785 -41.84 -30.64 14.16
CA SER A 785 -42.10 -31.32 15.47
C SER A 785 -41.06 -32.29 16.08
N GLY A 786 -40.98 -32.35 17.43
CA GLY A 786 -40.59 -33.60 18.12
C GLY A 786 -39.80 -33.59 19.46
N ASN A 787 -40.44 -33.24 20.58
CA ASN A 787 -40.07 -33.65 21.98
C ASN A 787 -38.70 -33.21 22.61
N ALA A 788 -38.58 -33.43 23.93
CA ALA A 788 -37.46 -33.01 24.79
C ALA A 788 -37.38 -33.79 26.12
N GLU A 789 -36.18 -33.99 26.70
CA GLU A 789 -35.86 -34.27 28.14
C GLU A 789 -34.32 -34.13 28.38
N LYS A 790 -33.73 -34.07 29.60
CA LYS A 790 -34.07 -33.39 30.89
C LYS A 790 -32.92 -33.54 31.94
N GLY A 791 -32.53 -32.45 32.63
CA GLY A 791 -31.73 -32.42 33.89
C GLY A 791 -30.24 -32.06 33.75
N ARG A 792 -29.42 -31.71 34.77
CA ARG A 792 -29.48 -31.31 36.22
C ARG A 792 -28.03 -31.55 36.78
N ARG A 793 -27.40 -30.87 37.78
CA ARG A 793 -27.55 -29.55 38.46
C ARG A 793 -26.41 -29.33 39.51
N GLY A 794 -26.09 -28.07 39.87
CA GLY A 794 -25.29 -27.64 41.06
C GLY A 794 -23.83 -27.26 40.73
N GLY A 795 -23.17 -26.24 41.32
CA GLY A 795 -23.48 -25.27 42.40
C GLY A 795 -22.30 -24.26 42.56
N GLU A 796 -21.98 -23.51 43.64
CA GLU A 796 -22.62 -22.97 44.89
C GLU A 796 -21.45 -22.50 45.84
N LEU A 797 -21.34 -21.35 46.57
CA LEU A 797 -22.22 -20.25 47.05
C LEU A 797 -21.45 -18.94 47.45
N TYR A 798 -22.07 -17.74 47.24
CA TYR A 798 -22.15 -16.52 48.11
C TYR A 798 -21.11 -15.35 48.22
N ASP A 799 -21.63 -14.23 48.77
CA ASP A 799 -21.24 -12.79 48.78
C ASP A 799 -21.42 -12.16 50.20
N ALA A 800 -20.78 -11.00 50.51
CA ALA A 800 -21.22 -10.02 51.54
C ALA A 800 -20.43 -8.66 51.63
N PHE A 801 -21.12 -7.53 51.36
CA PHE A 801 -21.16 -6.20 52.07
C PHE A 801 -19.88 -5.58 52.73
N ALA A 802 -19.40 -4.37 52.36
CA ALA A 802 -19.83 -2.98 52.76
C ALA A 802 -19.48 -2.56 54.23
N GLY A 803 -19.19 -1.28 54.61
CA GLY A 803 -18.98 0.00 53.89
C GLY A 803 -18.99 1.23 54.85
N GLY A 804 -18.37 2.38 54.45
CA GLY A 804 -18.29 3.66 55.23
C GLY A 804 -17.19 3.73 56.31
N SER A 805 -16.83 4.87 56.93
CA SER A 805 -16.96 6.32 56.62
C SER A 805 -16.09 7.16 57.61
N GLU A 806 -16.03 8.50 57.47
CA GLU A 806 -15.38 9.49 58.41
C GLU A 806 -13.82 9.37 58.57
N ASP A 807 -13.02 10.40 58.92
CA ASP A 807 -13.24 11.82 59.35
C ASP A 807 -12.10 12.78 58.85
N GLU A 808 -12.05 14.05 59.32
CA GLU A 808 -11.23 15.18 58.81
C GLU A 808 -9.82 15.42 59.44
N GLU A 809 -9.24 16.61 59.15
CA GLU A 809 -8.14 17.36 59.82
C GLU A 809 -6.64 17.21 59.40
N ASP A 810 -6.17 18.24 58.69
CA ASP A 810 -5.01 19.12 58.96
C ASP A 810 -3.49 18.74 58.88
N LEU A 811 -2.82 19.49 57.99
CA LEU A 811 -1.58 20.30 58.18
C LEU A 811 -0.14 19.75 57.99
N ASP A 812 0.72 20.73 57.70
CA ASP A 812 2.19 20.87 57.84
C ASP A 812 3.20 20.06 56.97
N ASP A 813 3.56 20.69 55.84
CA ASP A 813 4.96 20.91 55.38
C ASP A 813 5.73 21.72 56.49
N PRO A 814 7.09 21.93 56.55
CA PRO A 814 8.07 21.90 55.45
C PRO A 814 9.53 21.46 55.80
N VAL A 815 10.48 21.79 54.90
CA VAL A 815 11.90 22.23 55.13
C VAL A 815 13.06 21.29 54.70
N ALA A 816 14.07 21.95 54.10
CA ALA A 816 15.48 21.58 53.83
C ALA A 816 15.81 20.70 52.59
N GLY A 817 16.80 21.06 51.75
CA GLY A 817 17.47 22.36 51.61
C GLY A 817 18.90 22.35 51.06
N GLY A 818 19.21 23.28 50.14
CA GLY A 818 20.56 23.80 49.87
C GLY A 818 21.53 22.95 49.03
N GLY A 819 22.34 23.51 48.12
CA GLY A 819 22.32 24.90 47.65
C GLY A 819 23.41 25.27 46.63
N ARG A 820 23.04 26.18 45.73
CA ARG A 820 23.82 27.27 45.10
C ARG A 820 25.37 27.21 45.10
N ARG A 821 25.95 27.49 43.92
CA ARG A 821 26.66 28.79 43.74
C ARG A 821 26.71 29.29 42.29
N SER A 822 26.49 30.59 42.13
CA SER A 822 26.73 31.45 40.95
C SER A 822 27.25 32.81 41.49
N VAL A 823 27.10 33.92 40.74
CA VAL A 823 27.49 35.33 41.06
C VAL A 823 28.94 35.69 40.65
N SER A 824 29.25 36.77 39.89
CA SER A 824 28.42 37.77 39.15
C SER A 824 29.28 38.72 38.27
N THR A 825 28.67 39.82 37.76
CA THR A 825 29.20 41.06 37.12
C THR A 825 29.62 40.99 35.64
N ALA A 826 29.40 42.02 34.80
CA ALA A 826 28.49 43.20 34.83
C ALA A 826 28.54 43.92 33.44
N GLU A 827 27.77 45.02 33.27
CA GLU A 827 27.86 46.04 32.19
C GLU A 827 27.40 45.60 30.76
N ASP A 828 26.88 46.45 29.85
CA ASP A 828 25.92 47.60 29.90
C ASP A 828 25.52 47.95 28.42
N ASP A 829 24.69 48.99 28.20
CA ASP A 829 24.38 49.69 26.91
C ASP A 829 23.54 48.92 25.82
N ASP A 830 22.67 49.50 24.96
CA ASP A 830 22.13 50.88 24.84
C ASP A 830 20.82 50.98 24.00
N ASP A 831 20.30 52.21 23.85
CA ASP A 831 19.38 52.79 22.82
C ASP A 831 17.84 52.51 22.83
N ASP A 832 17.09 53.59 23.14
CA ASP A 832 15.70 53.87 22.72
C ASP A 832 15.67 54.63 21.37
N HIS A 833 14.51 54.70 20.67
CA HIS A 833 13.97 55.97 20.14
C HIS A 833 12.59 55.84 19.44
N ASP A 834 11.67 56.76 19.79
CA ASP A 834 10.37 56.98 19.13
C ASP A 834 10.18 58.45 18.67
N GLU A 835 9.26 58.64 17.73
CA GLU A 835 8.50 59.83 17.27
C GLU A 835 8.99 61.30 17.49
N GLU A 836 9.00 62.09 16.39
CA GLU A 836 8.59 63.52 16.40
C GLU A 836 7.85 63.91 15.09
N GLU A 837 6.84 64.79 15.19
CA GLU A 837 6.17 65.47 14.07
C GLU A 837 6.65 66.94 13.94
N GLU A 838 6.81 67.47 12.71
CA GLU A 838 6.00 68.61 12.20
C GLU A 838 6.48 69.23 10.88
N SER A 839 5.50 69.52 10.00
CA SER A 839 5.39 70.69 9.11
C SER A 839 6.48 71.07 8.06
N GLY A 840 6.05 71.32 6.82
CA GLY A 840 6.86 71.96 5.77
C GLY A 840 6.09 72.25 4.48
N ARG A 841 6.09 73.50 3.98
CA ARG A 841 5.25 73.95 2.84
C ARG A 841 6.01 74.19 1.53
N GLY A 842 5.45 73.73 0.41
CA GLY A 842 5.71 74.25 -0.96
C GLY A 842 6.00 73.14 -2.00
N GLN A 843 5.72 73.30 -3.30
CA GLN A 843 5.01 74.35 -4.05
C GLN A 843 4.44 73.77 -5.38
N ARG A 844 3.53 74.47 -6.07
CA ARG A 844 2.82 74.01 -7.29
C ARG A 844 3.60 74.19 -8.61
N GLN A 845 3.45 73.25 -9.57
CA GLN A 845 3.01 73.44 -10.99
C GLN A 845 2.93 72.05 -11.72
N SER A 846 1.88 71.71 -12.49
CA SER A 846 1.65 71.88 -13.96
C SER A 846 2.69 71.15 -14.84
N SER A 847 2.40 70.35 -15.89
CA SER A 847 1.22 70.14 -16.80
C SER A 847 1.16 68.67 -17.32
N ARG A 848 0.05 67.98 -17.65
CA ARG A 848 -1.05 68.16 -18.66
C ARG A 848 -0.72 67.67 -20.11
N LEU A 849 -1.54 66.74 -20.67
CA LEU A 849 -1.75 66.37 -22.11
C LEU A 849 -0.63 65.59 -22.85
N LEU A 850 -0.80 64.73 -23.89
CA LEU A 850 -1.89 64.16 -24.75
C LEU A 850 -1.61 62.64 -24.99
N THR A 851 -2.55 61.67 -24.95
CA THR A 851 -3.46 61.12 -26.00
C THR A 851 -2.91 60.74 -27.40
N GLY A 852 -3.20 59.50 -27.85
CA GLY A 852 -3.04 58.98 -29.23
C GLY A 852 -2.62 57.49 -29.21
N ASP A 853 -3.43 56.44 -29.38
CA ASP A 853 -4.61 56.11 -30.23
C ASP A 853 -4.23 55.30 -31.51
N ARG A 854 -4.66 54.03 -31.53
CA ARG A 854 -4.76 53.06 -32.66
C ARG A 854 -3.50 52.70 -33.49
N ARG A 855 -3.20 51.40 -33.51
CA ARG A 855 -3.96 50.44 -34.35
C ARG A 855 -4.05 49.07 -33.72
#